data_AF-A0A1Y3U7G3-F1
#
_entry.id   AF-A0A1Y3U7G3-F1
#
_cell.length_a   1.000
_cell.length_b   1.000
_cell.length_c   1.000
_cell.angle_alpha   90.00
_cell.angle_beta   90.00
_cell.angle_gamma   90.00
#
_symmetry.space_group_name_H-M   'P 1'
#
loop_
_entity.id
_entity.type
_entity.pdbx_description
1 polymer ?
#
loop_
_entity_poly.entity_id
_entity_poly.type
_entity_poly.pdbx_seq_one_letter_code
_entity_poly.pdbx_strand_id
1 'polypeptide(L)'
;MKKRTGKMISLSLAVAMAVTAAPVTALAVDETVLTTAQNAGETGTDTTTVDTKEEEEPATVVAAPVVDEALIAGDAEATLMGTPAPVSGEVSVISETDLSAAVTAPANAAKTIKLAANITLSSPLEITADNITLDGGDYTLQASDTFSGNVLTVRSDGVTLKNLTVDGNNKGGHGIQFYTAKNGTINNVTSINNTKTGLTVNASSVTAEGNIKLENNSWGNVINVGFGNNILKETADSSSLYITDATLIGVDKIYADDGDSERAERNGGTISVTDENNSFIGIGDKLSNPVCFVPKETALTNAKITVEKGGNIFCYEQTTSLKDAIENAESGSTVTLVAGTEYTVNDTIDVAKDITIEGNGATITGDNDTAYSAFNITDGSFEIKNATLTDFGGNVYTKQETAVFYVSAGADSFTADTVTIKNFNRMGISVADGTYDIKNCTIECENDYAKAGTKTLTKGIRVGYAEGCKATGTISKTTITGAVVHPNWSASAIEVFYNGNATVKDCTIEGCDYGIWVDNYWYPADPTDLTASVKVTGKTTITAKEPAVDNSAIIIYSKDDDKGGEITTNVVIESGTFNGQIKIADDNGSNDKNTISVSGGKFKNAGDQLEAFIAPGLKLDDNGNVVKKSSGGSSHRYDGYITVINPKNGDVSVSSDWADEGDKITLTITPDKGYVVDKIEIVDLEGDKIDAKKVEDKDGKYTFRMENCDVTVTVTFKEEGKTTEDTDKEEDKDEETTETTELNFTDVKESDWFFKGVEYVVDKDIMSGVSENEFAPSGKLTRAMLVQMLYNMESRPACDAENAFMDVPVGQWYTDAVIWANDEKIVSGMGEGLFAPNMEITREQMVAMLYNYAKYKGYDVTASADLSAFADTASVSTWAQPAMQWAVAEGYISGMGDSQLAPQGTATRAEIASVIMRFMEATAESAETAE
;
A
#
# COMPACT_ATOMS: atom_id res chain seq x y z
N MET A 1 54.86 -17.27 -24.54
CA MET A 1 56.16 -16.76 -25.07
C MET A 1 56.12 -15.23 -25.16
N LYS A 2 57.29 -14.56 -25.27
CA LYS A 2 57.56 -13.14 -25.68
C LYS A 2 56.32 -12.28 -26.07
N LYS A 3 56.16 -11.00 -25.66
CA LYS A 3 57.17 -9.96 -25.33
C LYS A 3 56.54 -8.73 -24.62
N ARG A 4 57.31 -7.98 -23.83
CA ARG A 4 56.96 -6.65 -23.25
C ARG A 4 56.98 -5.52 -24.30
N THR A 5 56.18 -4.45 -24.09
CA THR A 5 56.50 -2.99 -24.01
C THR A 5 55.28 -2.13 -24.43
N GLY A 6 54.90 -1.00 -23.82
CA GLY A 6 55.35 -0.36 -22.56
C GLY A 6 55.02 1.15 -22.46
N LYS A 7 55.17 1.70 -21.24
CA LYS A 7 55.29 3.12 -20.81
C LYS A 7 54.05 4.02 -20.64
N MET A 8 54.02 4.61 -19.43
CA MET A 8 53.25 5.78 -18.99
C MET A 8 53.56 7.05 -19.80
N ILE A 9 52.58 7.96 -19.87
CA ILE A 9 52.81 9.41 -19.68
C ILE A 9 51.70 9.95 -18.76
N SER A 10 52.10 10.52 -17.63
CA SER A 10 51.24 11.36 -16.78
C SER A 10 51.37 12.83 -17.21
N LEU A 11 50.27 13.56 -17.36
CA LEU A 11 50.33 15.02 -17.43
C LEU A 11 49.16 15.66 -16.66
N SER A 12 49.45 16.09 -15.44
CA SER A 12 48.58 16.97 -14.65
C SER A 12 48.74 18.41 -15.13
N LEU A 13 47.65 19.13 -15.35
CA LEU A 13 47.68 20.60 -15.46
C LEU A 13 46.51 21.21 -14.69
N ALA A 14 46.82 21.91 -13.60
CA ALA A 14 45.88 22.76 -12.89
C ALA A 14 46.02 24.21 -13.39
N VAL A 15 44.89 24.90 -13.54
CA VAL A 15 44.85 26.38 -13.55
C VAL A 15 43.70 26.81 -12.67
N ALA A 16 44.03 27.50 -11.59
CA ALA A 16 43.07 28.27 -10.80
C ALA A 16 43.28 29.76 -11.09
N MET A 17 42.20 30.54 -11.14
CA MET A 17 42.25 31.97 -10.82
C MET A 17 40.89 32.43 -10.31
N ALA A 18 40.91 33.27 -9.27
CA ALA A 18 39.74 33.75 -8.55
C ALA A 18 39.28 35.12 -9.06
N VAL A 19 38.01 35.45 -8.81
CA VAL A 19 37.54 36.84 -8.67
C VAL A 19 36.62 36.91 -7.45
N THR A 20 36.85 37.91 -6.59
CA THR A 20 36.12 38.16 -5.34
C THR A 20 35.56 39.58 -5.30
N ALA A 21 34.43 39.77 -4.61
CA ALA A 21 33.79 41.05 -4.26
C ALA A 21 33.15 41.83 -5.45
N ALA A 22 32.12 42.66 -5.26
CA ALA A 22 31.53 43.23 -4.04
C ALA A 22 29.99 43.46 -4.22
N PRO A 23 29.23 43.85 -3.17
CA PRO A 23 27.77 43.99 -3.24
C PRO A 23 27.32 45.35 -3.78
N VAL A 24 26.03 45.48 -4.11
CA VAL A 24 25.39 46.77 -4.45
C VAL A 24 24.27 47.07 -3.48
N THR A 25 24.42 48.16 -2.73
CA THR A 25 23.36 48.77 -1.92
C THR A 25 23.22 50.25 -2.26
N ALA A 26 21.95 50.66 -2.39
CA ALA A 26 21.41 52.01 -2.20
C ALA A 26 21.94 53.19 -3.05
N LEU A 27 20.99 53.89 -3.67
CA LEU A 27 21.01 55.34 -3.80
C LEU A 27 19.59 55.86 -3.56
N ALA A 28 19.45 56.78 -2.60
CA ALA A 28 18.19 57.41 -2.21
C ALA A 28 18.34 58.94 -2.23
N VAL A 29 17.29 59.63 -2.68
CA VAL A 29 17.07 61.09 -2.68
C VAL A 29 15.55 61.28 -2.85
N ASP A 30 14.78 62.11 -2.14
CA ASP A 30 14.95 62.81 -0.85
C ASP A 30 13.52 63.21 -0.34
N GLU A 31 13.42 63.73 0.88
CA GLU A 31 12.20 63.93 1.67
C GLU A 31 11.14 64.91 1.11
N THR A 32 9.90 64.77 1.58
CA THR A 32 9.28 65.87 2.36
C THR A 32 8.22 65.35 3.35
N VAL A 33 7.98 66.14 4.40
CA VAL A 33 7.49 65.68 5.72
C VAL A 33 6.13 66.31 6.06
N LEU A 34 5.33 65.62 6.91
CA LEU A 34 4.52 66.13 8.05
C LEU A 34 3.15 65.42 8.24
N THR A 35 3.07 64.63 9.33
CA THR A 35 2.07 64.68 10.46
C THR A 35 0.57 64.46 10.20
N THR A 36 -0.26 63.87 11.09
CA THR A 36 -0.10 63.14 12.39
C THR A 36 -1.45 62.46 12.74
N ALA A 37 -1.42 61.42 13.59
CA ALA A 37 -2.46 61.01 14.58
C ALA A 37 -3.95 60.89 14.14
N GLN A 38 -4.56 59.71 14.10
CA GLN A 38 -5.10 58.88 15.21
C GLN A 38 -6.52 59.25 15.73
N ASN A 39 -7.41 58.26 15.54
CA ASN A 39 -8.46 57.76 16.43
C ASN A 39 -9.71 58.57 16.85
N ALA A 40 -10.84 57.88 16.60
CA ALA A 40 -12.02 57.70 17.47
C ALA A 40 -12.98 58.87 17.73
N GLY A 41 -14.27 58.52 17.93
CA GLY A 41 -15.26 59.44 18.48
C GLY A 41 -16.66 59.32 17.89
N GLU A 42 -17.48 58.54 18.58
CA GLU A 42 -18.94 58.38 18.50
C GLU A 42 -19.78 59.68 18.40
N THR A 43 -21.10 59.49 18.18
CA THR A 43 -22.21 60.45 18.37
C THR A 43 -22.26 61.62 17.36
N GLY A 44 -23.41 62.21 17.05
CA GLY A 44 -24.80 61.97 17.47
C GLY A 44 -25.66 63.22 17.20
N THR A 45 -26.98 63.06 17.21
CA THR A 45 -28.01 64.14 17.26
C THR A 45 -28.01 65.21 16.15
N ASP A 46 -28.96 65.06 15.23
CA ASP A 46 -30.17 65.91 15.12
C ASP A 46 -30.01 67.44 15.17
N THR A 47 -30.48 68.13 14.11
CA THR A 47 -31.29 69.37 14.23
C THR A 47 -31.94 69.78 12.88
N THR A 48 -33.28 69.75 12.84
CA THR A 48 -34.22 70.86 12.45
C THR A 48 -33.92 71.73 11.20
N THR A 49 -34.86 72.14 10.30
CA THR A 49 -36.35 72.18 10.30
C THR A 49 -36.91 72.81 8.99
N VAL A 50 -38.23 72.63 8.72
CA VAL A 50 -39.18 73.63 8.10
C VAL A 50 -39.03 73.87 6.57
N ASP A 51 -39.93 73.32 5.73
CA ASP A 51 -41.16 73.94 5.14
C ASP A 51 -40.87 74.88 3.94
N THR A 52 -41.69 75.06 2.87
CA THR A 52 -43.04 74.59 2.51
C THR A 52 -43.32 74.82 1.00
N LYS A 53 -44.35 74.14 0.44
CA LYS A 53 -45.29 74.58 -0.64
C LYS A 53 -44.77 74.84 -2.07
N GLU A 54 -45.34 74.15 -3.08
CA GLU A 54 -46.36 74.60 -4.07
C GLU A 54 -45.77 75.54 -5.18
N GLU A 55 -46.21 75.58 -6.44
CA GLU A 55 -47.54 75.36 -7.03
C GLU A 55 -47.47 75.11 -8.58
N GLU A 56 -48.45 74.38 -9.13
CA GLU A 56 -49.07 74.39 -10.50
C GLU A 56 -48.29 74.62 -11.85
N GLU A 57 -48.40 73.65 -12.79
CA GLU A 57 -49.21 73.63 -14.07
C GLU A 57 -49.31 74.91 -14.99
N PRO A 58 -49.89 74.91 -16.24
CA PRO A 58 -50.41 73.81 -17.11
C PRO A 58 -50.14 73.87 -18.65
N ALA A 59 -50.56 72.79 -19.36
CA ALA A 59 -51.14 72.70 -20.75
C ALA A 59 -50.33 73.20 -22.00
N THR A 60 -50.58 72.80 -23.27
CA THR A 60 -51.74 72.28 -24.05
C THR A 60 -51.27 71.31 -25.17
N VAL A 61 -51.87 70.14 -25.50
CA VAL A 61 -53.12 69.85 -26.28
C VAL A 61 -53.18 70.33 -27.75
N VAL A 62 -53.26 69.40 -28.73
CA VAL A 62 -53.93 69.56 -30.06
C VAL A 62 -54.52 68.20 -30.56
N ALA A 63 -55.61 68.21 -31.34
CA ALA A 63 -56.49 67.06 -31.68
C ALA A 63 -57.08 67.15 -33.13
N ALA A 64 -57.57 66.09 -33.83
CA ALA A 64 -57.43 64.64 -33.60
C ALA A 64 -57.60 63.71 -34.87
N PRO A 65 -58.80 63.40 -35.44
CA PRO A 65 -59.08 62.01 -35.91
C PRO A 65 -59.70 61.85 -37.33
N VAL A 66 -60.02 60.60 -37.74
CA VAL A 66 -61.34 60.09 -38.21
C VAL A 66 -61.23 58.72 -38.96
N VAL A 67 -62.34 57.96 -38.94
CA VAL A 67 -62.59 56.53 -39.25
C VAL A 67 -62.55 56.09 -40.74
N ASP A 68 -62.61 54.76 -40.96
CA ASP A 68 -63.66 54.18 -41.82
C ASP A 68 -64.09 52.75 -41.37
N GLU A 69 -65.33 52.34 -41.66
CA GLU A 69 -65.93 51.02 -41.36
C GLU A 69 -66.47 50.34 -42.64
N ALA A 70 -66.37 49.01 -42.75
CA ALA A 70 -67.20 48.25 -43.70
C ALA A 70 -67.44 46.78 -43.26
N LEU A 71 -68.72 46.42 -43.10
CA LEU A 71 -69.21 45.05 -42.92
C LEU A 71 -69.20 44.25 -44.24
N ILE A 72 -68.91 42.95 -44.17
CA ILE A 72 -69.69 41.91 -44.88
C ILE A 72 -69.90 40.72 -43.92
N ALA A 73 -71.12 40.18 -43.88
CA ALA A 73 -71.51 39.05 -43.04
C ALA A 73 -71.49 37.71 -43.79
N GLY A 74 -71.39 36.60 -43.05
CA GLY A 74 -71.48 35.24 -43.58
C GLY A 74 -71.58 34.18 -42.47
N ASP A 75 -72.83 33.84 -42.12
CA ASP A 75 -73.36 32.69 -41.38
C ASP A 75 -72.57 32.03 -40.22
N ALA A 76 -73.27 31.87 -39.10
CA ALA A 76 -72.88 31.03 -37.98
C ALA A 76 -73.81 29.80 -37.89
N GLU A 77 -73.27 28.66 -37.45
CA GLU A 77 -73.84 28.00 -36.26
C GLU A 77 -72.86 27.03 -35.56
N ALA A 78 -72.82 27.18 -34.23
CA ALA A 78 -72.53 26.19 -33.19
C ALA A 78 -71.33 25.20 -33.29
N THR A 79 -70.32 25.45 -32.46
CA THR A 79 -69.94 24.47 -31.41
C THR A 79 -69.50 25.18 -30.12
N LEU A 80 -69.95 24.70 -28.95
CA LEU A 80 -69.35 25.04 -27.66
C LEU A 80 -68.03 24.27 -27.45
N MET A 81 -67.22 24.78 -26.51
CA MET A 81 -65.99 24.19 -25.95
C MET A 81 -64.73 24.31 -26.80
N GLY A 82 -63.89 25.26 -26.41
CA GLY A 82 -62.46 25.28 -26.65
C GLY A 82 -61.76 25.75 -25.38
N THR A 83 -61.37 24.83 -24.50
CA THR A 83 -60.30 25.08 -23.53
C THR A 83 -59.05 25.50 -24.31
N PRO A 84 -58.23 26.46 -23.82
CA PRO A 84 -56.97 26.77 -24.49
C PRO A 84 -56.14 25.49 -24.59
N ALA A 85 -55.60 25.22 -25.77
CA ALA A 85 -54.72 24.08 -25.98
C ALA A 85 -53.48 24.21 -25.06
N PRO A 86 -52.94 23.09 -24.54
CA PRO A 86 -51.74 23.16 -23.71
C PRO A 86 -50.57 23.71 -24.54
N VAL A 87 -50.10 24.90 -24.17
CA VAL A 87 -48.98 25.56 -24.86
C VAL A 87 -47.69 24.83 -24.50
N SER A 88 -46.89 24.52 -25.51
CA SER A 88 -45.72 23.64 -25.39
C SER A 88 -44.52 24.32 -24.71
N GLY A 89 -44.03 23.71 -23.64
CA GLY A 89 -42.61 23.75 -23.27
C GLY A 89 -42.15 24.92 -22.40
N GLU A 90 -42.10 26.13 -22.98
CA GLU A 90 -41.28 27.24 -22.48
C GLU A 90 -42.08 28.54 -22.32
N VAL A 91 -41.80 29.31 -21.26
CA VAL A 91 -42.36 30.64 -20.99
C VAL A 91 -41.23 31.63 -20.73
N SER A 92 -41.16 32.69 -21.54
CA SER A 92 -40.20 33.79 -21.31
C SER A 92 -40.80 34.86 -20.40
N VAL A 93 -40.01 35.36 -19.44
CA VAL A 93 -40.42 36.39 -18.47
C VAL A 93 -39.46 37.58 -18.45
N ILE A 94 -40.00 38.77 -18.20
CA ILE A 94 -39.26 40.05 -18.17
C ILE A 94 -39.54 40.90 -16.92
N SER A 95 -40.36 40.42 -15.98
CA SER A 95 -40.73 41.16 -14.78
C SER A 95 -40.84 40.24 -13.54
N GLU A 96 -40.69 40.83 -12.34
CA GLU A 96 -40.87 40.12 -11.06
C GLU A 96 -42.25 39.46 -10.96
N THR A 97 -43.30 40.16 -11.44
CA THR A 97 -44.69 39.66 -11.40
C THR A 97 -44.87 38.42 -12.27
N ASP A 98 -44.35 38.44 -13.50
CA ASP A 98 -44.47 37.31 -14.43
C ASP A 98 -43.66 36.11 -13.93
N LEU A 99 -42.45 36.35 -13.43
CA LEU A 99 -41.58 35.33 -12.84
C LEU A 99 -42.22 34.69 -11.61
N SER A 100 -42.73 35.48 -10.68
CA SER A 100 -43.40 35.00 -9.46
C SER A 100 -44.64 34.16 -9.78
N ALA A 101 -45.43 34.55 -10.79
CA ALA A 101 -46.58 33.77 -11.25
C ALA A 101 -46.16 32.45 -11.92
N ALA A 102 -45.06 32.46 -12.68
CA ALA A 102 -44.56 31.28 -13.37
C ALA A 102 -43.98 30.22 -12.41
N VAL A 103 -43.20 30.61 -11.39
CA VAL A 103 -42.56 29.67 -10.45
C VAL A 103 -43.49 29.12 -9.35
N THR A 104 -44.74 29.61 -9.30
CA THR A 104 -45.79 29.18 -8.35
C THR A 104 -46.99 28.51 -9.03
N ALA A 105 -46.96 28.35 -10.35
CA ALA A 105 -48.03 27.72 -11.12
C ALA A 105 -48.13 26.21 -10.85
N PRO A 106 -49.34 25.60 -10.89
CA PRO A 106 -49.49 24.16 -10.69
C PRO A 106 -48.82 23.35 -11.80
N ALA A 107 -48.29 22.16 -11.43
CA ALA A 107 -47.36 21.28 -12.18
C ALA A 107 -47.71 20.84 -13.62
N ASN A 108 -48.79 21.36 -14.22
CA ASN A 108 -49.20 21.11 -15.60
C ASN A 108 -48.89 22.28 -16.56
N ALA A 109 -48.20 23.33 -16.11
CA ALA A 109 -47.81 24.49 -16.92
C ALA A 109 -46.28 24.62 -17.01
N ALA A 110 -45.77 24.87 -18.24
CA ALA A 110 -44.39 25.23 -18.60
C ALA A 110 -43.24 24.47 -17.90
N LYS A 111 -42.54 23.59 -18.63
CA LYS A 111 -41.34 22.89 -18.13
C LYS A 111 -40.11 23.79 -17.99
N THR A 112 -40.06 24.90 -18.73
CA THR A 112 -38.94 25.84 -18.71
C THR A 112 -39.46 27.27 -18.60
N ILE A 113 -38.95 28.03 -17.63
CA ILE A 113 -39.13 29.46 -17.46
C ILE A 113 -37.81 30.12 -17.85
N LYS A 114 -37.84 31.05 -18.80
CA LYS A 114 -36.64 31.70 -19.32
C LYS A 114 -36.64 33.19 -19.02
N LEU A 115 -35.59 33.69 -18.39
CA LEU A 115 -35.42 35.14 -18.26
C LEU A 115 -35.04 35.73 -19.62
N ALA A 116 -35.64 36.86 -19.98
CA ALA A 116 -35.28 37.64 -21.16
C ALA A 116 -34.78 39.07 -20.81
N ALA A 117 -34.59 39.34 -19.52
CA ALA A 117 -34.02 40.57 -18.97
C ALA A 117 -33.51 40.31 -17.54
N ASN A 118 -32.66 41.20 -17.03
CA ASN A 118 -32.39 41.30 -15.60
C ASN A 118 -33.67 41.72 -14.86
N ILE A 119 -33.95 41.12 -13.71
CA ILE A 119 -35.12 41.41 -12.89
C ILE A 119 -34.66 41.84 -11.49
N THR A 120 -35.05 43.04 -11.08
CA THR A 120 -34.93 43.48 -9.69
C THR A 120 -36.10 42.91 -8.88
N LEU A 121 -35.80 42.20 -7.81
CA LEU A 121 -36.77 41.64 -6.87
C LEU A 121 -37.05 42.65 -5.74
N SER A 122 -38.33 42.94 -5.50
CA SER A 122 -38.81 43.67 -4.34
C SER A 122 -39.07 42.74 -3.14
N SER A 123 -39.25 41.43 -3.37
CA SER A 123 -39.52 40.42 -2.34
C SER A 123 -38.87 39.05 -2.65
N PRO A 124 -38.67 38.17 -1.64
CA PRO A 124 -38.12 36.82 -1.85
C PRO A 124 -38.83 36.02 -2.93
N LEU A 125 -38.06 35.46 -3.87
CA LEU A 125 -38.58 34.57 -4.90
C LEU A 125 -38.65 33.14 -4.37
N GLU A 126 -39.85 32.57 -4.32
CA GLU A 126 -40.10 31.24 -3.77
C GLU A 126 -40.61 30.33 -4.90
N ILE A 127 -39.83 29.31 -5.28
CA ILE A 127 -40.24 28.29 -6.26
C ILE A 127 -41.01 27.19 -5.54
N THR A 128 -42.29 27.03 -5.91
CA THR A 128 -43.22 26.03 -5.35
C THR A 128 -43.94 25.21 -6.43
N ALA A 129 -43.40 25.23 -7.65
CA ALA A 129 -43.81 24.36 -8.74
C ALA A 129 -42.75 23.27 -8.95
N ASP A 130 -43.19 22.01 -9.00
CA ASP A 130 -42.31 20.85 -9.17
C ASP A 130 -41.90 20.65 -10.64
N ASN A 131 -40.71 20.08 -10.86
CA ASN A 131 -40.20 19.63 -12.17
C ASN A 131 -40.06 20.75 -13.22
N ILE A 132 -39.67 21.95 -12.80
CA ILE A 132 -39.41 23.10 -13.69
C ILE A 132 -37.92 23.40 -13.86
N THR A 133 -37.55 24.00 -14.99
CA THR A 133 -36.24 24.65 -15.21
C THR A 133 -36.40 26.17 -15.19
N LEU A 134 -35.66 26.88 -14.34
CA LEU A 134 -35.43 28.32 -14.46
C LEU A 134 -34.11 28.56 -15.22
N ASP A 135 -34.23 28.90 -16.49
CA ASP A 135 -33.12 29.30 -17.37
C ASP A 135 -32.91 30.81 -17.28
N GLY A 136 -31.85 31.21 -16.58
CA GLY A 136 -31.48 32.62 -16.43
C GLY A 136 -31.02 33.27 -17.73
N GLY A 137 -30.62 32.51 -18.76
CA GLY A 137 -30.12 33.09 -20.02
C GLY A 137 -28.95 34.07 -19.84
N ASP A 138 -28.13 33.86 -18.82
CA ASP A 138 -27.05 34.72 -18.31
C ASP A 138 -27.51 36.07 -17.71
N TYR A 139 -28.81 36.25 -17.48
CA TYR A 139 -29.38 37.41 -16.77
C TYR A 139 -29.31 37.28 -15.24
N THR A 140 -29.49 38.41 -14.57
CA THR A 140 -29.43 38.55 -13.11
C THR A 140 -30.80 38.70 -12.47
N LEU A 141 -31.05 37.94 -11.39
CA LEU A 141 -32.06 38.25 -10.37
C LEU A 141 -31.38 39.03 -9.24
N GLN A 142 -31.74 40.30 -9.06
CA GLN A 142 -31.05 41.20 -8.12
C GLN A 142 -31.99 41.68 -7.02
N ALA A 143 -31.57 41.63 -5.76
CA ALA A 143 -32.32 42.19 -4.64
C ALA A 143 -32.36 43.75 -4.71
N SER A 144 -33.55 44.34 -4.52
CA SER A 144 -33.70 45.81 -4.39
C SER A 144 -33.05 46.37 -3.12
N ASP A 145 -32.81 47.69 -3.07
CA ASP A 145 -32.15 48.34 -1.93
C ASP A 145 -32.91 48.23 -0.59
N THR A 146 -34.22 47.93 -0.66
CA THR A 146 -35.13 47.72 0.47
C THR A 146 -35.40 46.24 0.78
N PHE A 147 -34.74 45.33 0.07
CA PHE A 147 -35.01 43.89 0.14
C PHE A 147 -34.69 43.30 1.52
N SER A 148 -35.44 42.27 1.92
CA SER A 148 -35.15 41.45 3.11
C SER A 148 -35.69 40.03 2.94
N GLY A 149 -35.02 39.05 3.55
CA GLY A 149 -35.26 37.62 3.31
C GLY A 149 -34.20 37.00 2.39
N ASN A 150 -34.35 35.74 2.01
CA ASN A 150 -33.47 35.09 1.02
C ASN A 150 -33.80 35.59 -0.39
N VAL A 151 -32.85 35.57 -1.32
CA VAL A 151 -33.09 36.07 -2.69
C VAL A 151 -33.95 35.06 -3.47
N LEU A 152 -33.51 33.79 -3.47
CA LEU A 152 -34.20 32.68 -4.15
C LEU A 152 -34.27 31.46 -3.22
N THR A 153 -35.50 31.02 -2.91
CA THR A 153 -35.76 29.75 -2.20
C THR A 153 -36.45 28.75 -3.12
N VAL A 154 -35.95 27.52 -3.17
CA VAL A 154 -36.56 26.38 -3.86
C VAL A 154 -37.20 25.45 -2.82
N ARG A 155 -38.50 25.19 -2.92
CA ARG A 155 -39.27 24.32 -2.00
C ARG A 155 -39.82 23.05 -2.63
N SER A 156 -39.64 22.90 -3.93
CA SER A 156 -40.30 21.90 -4.77
C SER A 156 -39.29 20.95 -5.41
N ASP A 157 -39.75 19.73 -5.70
CA ASP A 157 -38.89 18.66 -6.21
C ASP A 157 -38.60 18.83 -7.71
N GLY A 158 -37.44 18.38 -8.17
CA GLY A 158 -37.08 18.36 -9.59
C GLY A 158 -36.77 19.73 -10.21
N VAL A 159 -36.44 20.74 -9.41
CA VAL A 159 -36.19 22.11 -9.89
C VAL A 159 -34.74 22.29 -10.36
N THR A 160 -34.57 22.66 -11.63
CA THR A 160 -33.28 23.05 -12.21
C THR A 160 -33.13 24.57 -12.24
N LEU A 161 -32.06 25.12 -11.69
CA LEU A 161 -31.62 26.50 -11.91
C LEU A 161 -30.43 26.47 -12.88
N LYS A 162 -30.45 27.23 -13.97
CA LYS A 162 -29.31 27.25 -14.89
C LYS A 162 -29.03 28.60 -15.55
N ASN A 163 -27.78 28.84 -15.95
CA ASN A 163 -27.32 30.05 -16.64
C ASN A 163 -27.78 31.34 -15.93
N LEU A 164 -27.61 31.42 -14.61
CA LEU A 164 -28.32 32.38 -13.75
C LEU A 164 -27.37 33.08 -12.79
N THR A 165 -27.45 34.42 -12.74
CA THR A 165 -26.82 35.19 -11.65
C THR A 165 -27.86 35.57 -10.60
N VAL A 166 -27.57 35.30 -9.33
CA VAL A 166 -28.37 35.73 -8.17
C VAL A 166 -27.54 36.72 -7.37
N ASP A 167 -27.97 37.98 -7.34
CA ASP A 167 -27.25 39.08 -6.71
C ASP A 167 -28.02 39.60 -5.48
N GLY A 168 -27.45 39.39 -4.30
CA GLY A 168 -28.01 39.86 -3.05
C GLY A 168 -27.97 41.38 -2.87
N ASN A 169 -27.21 42.13 -3.69
CA ASN A 169 -27.04 43.59 -3.58
C ASN A 169 -26.70 44.06 -2.14
N ASN A 170 -26.05 43.21 -1.34
CA ASN A 170 -25.78 43.40 0.09
C ASN A 170 -27.05 43.62 0.95
N LYS A 171 -28.22 43.15 0.49
CA LYS A 171 -29.53 43.16 1.18
C LYS A 171 -30.12 41.76 1.35
N GLY A 172 -29.96 40.91 0.34
CA GLY A 172 -30.40 39.51 0.34
C GLY A 172 -29.73 38.67 1.42
N GLY A 173 -30.48 37.74 2.00
CA GLY A 173 -30.07 36.81 3.06
C GLY A 173 -29.13 35.73 2.54
N HIS A 174 -29.63 34.50 2.41
CA HIS A 174 -29.00 33.51 1.54
C HIS A 174 -29.31 33.87 0.09
N GLY A 175 -28.33 33.71 -0.81
CA GLY A 175 -28.56 33.93 -2.24
C GLY A 175 -29.51 32.88 -2.81
N ILE A 176 -29.07 31.62 -2.82
CA ILE A 176 -29.87 30.47 -3.25
C ILE A 176 -30.04 29.51 -2.07
N GLN A 177 -31.26 29.11 -1.78
CA GLN A 177 -31.57 28.09 -0.77
C GLN A 177 -32.51 27.03 -1.33
N PHE A 178 -32.06 25.78 -1.42
CA PHE A 178 -32.96 24.63 -1.49
C PHE A 178 -33.43 24.31 -0.07
N TYR A 179 -34.74 24.13 0.12
CA TYR A 179 -35.36 23.90 1.43
C TYR A 179 -36.35 22.74 1.31
N THR A 180 -36.02 21.61 1.95
CA THR A 180 -36.81 20.36 1.91
C THR A 180 -37.16 19.87 0.49
N ALA A 181 -36.32 20.20 -0.50
CA ALA A 181 -36.53 19.93 -1.92
C ALA A 181 -35.62 18.80 -2.42
N LYS A 182 -36.15 17.89 -3.24
CA LYS A 182 -35.41 16.72 -3.73
C LYS A 182 -35.13 16.82 -5.22
N ASN A 183 -34.01 16.26 -5.64
CA ASN A 183 -33.57 16.20 -7.04
C ASN A 183 -33.48 17.60 -7.68
N GLY A 184 -32.98 18.57 -6.92
CA GLY A 184 -32.66 19.90 -7.46
C GLY A 184 -31.39 19.85 -8.31
N THR A 185 -31.26 20.77 -9.25
CA THR A 185 -30.04 20.92 -10.07
C THR A 185 -29.63 22.38 -10.14
N ILE A 186 -28.32 22.66 -10.05
CA ILE A 186 -27.72 23.96 -10.39
C ILE A 186 -26.70 23.76 -11.50
N ASN A 187 -26.79 24.53 -12.60
CA ASN A 187 -25.89 24.42 -13.75
C ASN A 187 -25.49 25.80 -14.29
N ASN A 188 -24.20 26.17 -14.27
CA ASN A 188 -23.74 27.52 -14.63
C ASN A 188 -24.45 28.63 -13.82
N VAL A 189 -24.29 28.59 -12.50
CA VAL A 189 -24.99 29.50 -11.57
C VAL A 189 -23.99 30.32 -10.77
N THR A 190 -24.21 31.64 -10.72
CA THR A 190 -23.38 32.60 -9.96
C THR A 190 -24.21 33.20 -8.82
N SER A 191 -23.69 33.24 -7.59
CA SER A 191 -24.37 33.81 -6.43
C SER A 191 -23.47 34.77 -5.64
N ILE A 192 -23.86 36.04 -5.62
CA ILE A 192 -22.97 37.15 -5.23
C ILE A 192 -23.60 38.17 -4.28
N ASN A 193 -22.76 38.89 -3.53
CA ASN A 193 -23.13 40.03 -2.68
C ASN A 193 -24.24 39.73 -1.65
N ASN A 194 -24.30 38.50 -1.13
CA ASN A 194 -25.31 38.12 -0.14
C ASN A 194 -24.84 38.44 1.29
N THR A 195 -25.79 38.71 2.18
CA THR A 195 -25.53 38.98 3.61
C THR A 195 -25.28 37.72 4.43
N LYS A 196 -25.55 36.54 3.85
CA LYS A 196 -25.23 35.22 4.42
C LYS A 196 -24.39 34.39 3.43
N THR A 197 -24.77 33.14 3.19
CA THR A 197 -24.11 32.23 2.26
C THR A 197 -24.59 32.44 0.82
N GLY A 198 -23.74 32.10 -0.15
CA GLY A 198 -24.13 32.15 -1.56
C GLY A 198 -25.08 31.02 -1.95
N LEU A 199 -24.86 29.82 -1.41
CA LEU A 199 -25.72 28.63 -1.60
C LEU A 199 -26.05 27.98 -0.25
N THR A 200 -27.24 27.40 -0.14
CA THR A 200 -27.66 26.53 0.96
C THR A 200 -28.47 25.36 0.43
N VAL A 201 -28.08 24.14 0.79
CA VAL A 201 -28.82 22.90 0.60
C VAL A 201 -29.35 22.49 1.98
N ASN A 202 -30.62 22.77 2.26
CA ASN A 202 -31.21 22.62 3.60
C ASN A 202 -32.18 21.43 3.62
N ALA A 203 -31.77 20.31 4.21
CA ALA A 203 -32.48 19.02 4.18
C ALA A 203 -33.01 18.67 2.77
N SER A 204 -32.15 18.85 1.77
CA SER A 204 -32.49 18.81 0.33
C SER A 204 -31.47 17.96 -0.42
N SER A 205 -31.81 17.44 -1.60
CA SER A 205 -30.82 16.80 -2.49
C SER A 205 -30.61 17.63 -3.76
N VAL A 206 -29.36 18.02 -4.03
CA VAL A 206 -28.98 18.92 -5.11
C VAL A 206 -27.78 18.39 -5.88
N THR A 207 -27.87 18.39 -7.21
CA THR A 207 -26.76 18.16 -8.14
C THR A 207 -26.21 19.51 -8.63
N ALA A 208 -24.90 19.65 -8.66
CA ALA A 208 -24.17 20.80 -9.18
C ALA A 208 -23.40 20.39 -10.44
N GLU A 209 -23.56 21.17 -11.51
CA GLU A 209 -22.99 20.95 -12.84
C GLU A 209 -22.36 22.24 -13.38
N GLY A 210 -21.35 22.14 -14.26
CA GLY A 210 -20.76 23.33 -14.91
C GLY A 210 -20.17 24.33 -13.92
N ASN A 211 -20.23 25.63 -14.24
CA ASN A 211 -19.58 26.67 -13.43
C ASN A 211 -20.46 27.14 -12.27
N ILE A 212 -20.16 26.76 -11.04
CA ILE A 212 -20.85 27.26 -9.85
C ILE A 212 -19.95 28.28 -9.14
N LYS A 213 -20.31 29.56 -9.23
CA LYS A 213 -19.47 30.67 -8.74
C LYS A 213 -20.07 31.36 -7.52
N LEU A 214 -19.27 31.52 -6.47
CA LEU A 214 -19.61 32.34 -5.30
C LEU A 214 -18.65 33.53 -5.19
N GLU A 215 -19.15 34.74 -4.92
CA GLU A 215 -18.30 35.93 -4.76
C GLU A 215 -18.90 36.96 -3.77
N ASN A 216 -18.07 37.64 -2.98
CA ASN A 216 -18.44 38.76 -2.11
C ASN A 216 -19.60 38.45 -1.12
N ASN A 217 -19.71 37.20 -0.66
CA ASN A 217 -20.73 36.79 0.31
C ASN A 217 -20.26 37.06 1.76
N SER A 218 -21.12 37.66 2.58
CA SER A 218 -20.73 38.20 3.90
C SER A 218 -20.44 37.15 4.97
N TRP A 219 -20.91 35.90 4.80
CA TRP A 219 -20.52 34.76 5.65
C TRP A 219 -19.34 33.95 5.05
N GLY A 220 -18.64 34.53 4.08
CA GLY A 220 -17.70 33.83 3.19
C GLY A 220 -18.40 33.21 1.99
N ASN A 221 -17.62 32.82 0.98
CA ASN A 221 -18.12 32.17 -0.24
C ASN A 221 -18.32 30.68 0.03
N VAL A 222 -19.29 30.40 0.90
CA VAL A 222 -19.53 29.06 1.45
C VAL A 222 -20.77 28.42 0.86
N ILE A 223 -20.72 27.11 0.68
CA ILE A 223 -21.89 26.26 0.46
C ILE A 223 -22.25 25.62 1.79
N ASN A 224 -23.45 25.88 2.32
CA ASN A 224 -23.94 25.16 3.50
C ASN A 224 -24.80 23.96 3.03
N VAL A 225 -24.43 22.74 3.43
CA VAL A 225 -25.22 21.51 3.20
C VAL A 225 -25.75 21.07 4.56
N GLY A 226 -26.80 21.74 5.05
CA GLY A 226 -27.20 21.70 6.46
C GLY A 226 -28.61 21.22 6.69
N PHE A 227 -29.09 21.37 7.91
CA PHE A 227 -30.37 20.85 8.37
C PHE A 227 -31.04 21.81 9.34
N GLY A 228 -32.11 22.50 8.93
CA GLY A 228 -32.73 23.56 9.74
C GLY A 228 -33.40 23.06 11.02
N ASN A 229 -33.29 23.83 12.12
CA ASN A 229 -33.90 23.55 13.43
C ASN A 229 -35.41 23.23 13.43
N ASN A 230 -36.14 23.66 12.40
CA ASN A 230 -37.60 23.49 12.29
C ASN A 230 -38.01 22.34 11.36
N ILE A 231 -37.06 21.57 10.82
CA ILE A 231 -37.32 20.49 9.86
C ILE A 231 -37.55 19.18 10.63
N LEU A 232 -38.79 18.71 10.58
CA LEU A 232 -39.24 17.50 11.24
C LEU A 232 -38.94 16.26 10.36
N LYS A 233 -38.72 15.11 11.00
CA LYS A 233 -38.37 13.83 10.35
C LYS A 233 -39.34 13.43 9.24
N GLU A 234 -40.62 13.73 9.38
CA GLU A 234 -41.65 13.45 8.38
C GLU A 234 -41.56 14.32 7.12
N THR A 235 -40.79 15.42 7.15
CA THR A 235 -40.60 16.33 6.01
C THR A 235 -39.35 15.94 5.21
N ALA A 236 -38.23 15.73 5.91
CA ALA A 236 -36.97 15.26 5.36
C ALA A 236 -36.13 14.59 6.46
N ASP A 237 -35.23 13.70 6.08
CA ASP A 237 -34.28 13.02 6.97
C ASP A 237 -32.81 13.39 6.68
N SER A 238 -32.49 13.75 5.43
CA SER A 238 -31.11 13.90 4.93
C SER A 238 -30.88 15.21 4.15
N SER A 239 -29.63 15.60 3.97
CA SER A 239 -29.21 16.72 3.09
C SER A 239 -28.00 16.31 2.25
N SER A 240 -28.02 16.53 0.94
CA SER A 240 -26.96 16.05 0.04
C SER A 240 -26.62 16.98 -1.12
N LEU A 241 -25.32 17.11 -1.40
CA LEU A 241 -24.77 17.83 -2.54
C LEU A 241 -23.91 16.88 -3.39
N TYR A 242 -24.30 16.70 -4.65
CA TYR A 242 -23.53 15.95 -5.65
C TYR A 242 -22.87 16.95 -6.60
N ILE A 243 -21.54 16.91 -6.73
CA ILE A 243 -20.75 17.76 -7.62
C ILE A 243 -20.30 16.86 -8.78
N THR A 244 -20.96 17.02 -9.92
CA THR A 244 -20.84 16.15 -11.09
C THR A 244 -20.53 17.01 -12.32
N ASP A 245 -19.37 16.84 -12.95
CA ASP A 245 -18.88 17.73 -14.03
C ASP A 245 -18.91 19.25 -13.67
N ALA A 246 -18.79 19.60 -12.39
CA ALA A 246 -18.84 20.99 -11.93
C ALA A 246 -17.46 21.56 -11.57
N THR A 247 -17.26 22.83 -11.92
CA THR A 247 -16.16 23.67 -11.44
C THR A 247 -16.70 24.65 -10.40
N LEU A 248 -16.27 24.48 -9.14
CA LEU A 248 -16.61 25.41 -8.06
C LEU A 248 -15.64 26.60 -8.06
N ILE A 249 -16.12 27.79 -8.36
CA ILE A 249 -15.29 29.00 -8.54
C ILE A 249 -15.46 29.92 -7.34
N GLY A 250 -14.36 30.20 -6.64
CA GLY A 250 -14.34 31.08 -5.48
C GLY A 250 -15.01 30.49 -4.23
N VAL A 251 -15.30 29.19 -4.21
CA VAL A 251 -15.91 28.50 -3.05
C VAL A 251 -14.83 28.21 -2.00
N ASP A 252 -14.91 28.87 -0.85
CA ASP A 252 -13.93 28.76 0.24
C ASP A 252 -14.06 27.42 0.99
N LYS A 253 -15.30 26.94 1.16
CA LYS A 253 -15.64 25.67 1.82
C LYS A 253 -17.09 25.23 1.56
N ILE A 254 -17.32 23.94 1.69
CA ILE A 254 -18.63 23.29 1.79
C ILE A 254 -18.76 22.78 3.21
N TYR A 255 -19.82 23.11 3.95
CA TYR A 255 -19.90 22.71 5.37
C TYR A 255 -21.32 22.49 5.90
N ALA A 256 -21.41 21.83 7.05
CA ALA A 256 -22.55 21.86 7.97
C ALA A 256 -22.04 22.12 9.41
N ASP A 257 -22.88 22.68 10.28
CA ASP A 257 -22.56 22.86 11.70
C ASP A 257 -22.87 21.60 12.54
N ASP A 258 -22.37 21.54 13.78
CA ASP A 258 -22.60 20.37 14.66
C ASP A 258 -24.09 20.13 14.91
N GLY A 259 -24.85 21.21 14.99
CA GLY A 259 -26.29 21.12 15.10
C GLY A 259 -26.93 20.50 13.85
N ASP A 260 -26.41 20.76 12.65
CA ASP A 260 -26.93 20.20 11.42
C ASP A 260 -26.78 18.67 11.43
N SER A 261 -25.59 18.18 11.77
CA SER A 261 -25.31 16.74 11.93
C SER A 261 -26.20 16.11 12.99
N GLU A 262 -26.28 16.70 14.20
CA GLU A 262 -27.19 16.21 15.25
C GLU A 262 -28.66 16.19 14.81
N ARG A 263 -29.08 17.14 13.96
CA ARG A 263 -30.47 17.24 13.46
C ARG A 263 -30.76 16.15 12.42
N ALA A 264 -29.85 15.89 11.49
CA ALA A 264 -29.95 14.78 10.55
C ALA A 264 -29.96 13.42 11.28
N GLU A 265 -29.03 13.21 12.22
CA GLU A 265 -28.92 11.98 13.02
C GLU A 265 -30.18 11.73 13.88
N ARG A 266 -30.72 12.76 14.55
CA ARG A 266 -32.01 12.65 15.27
C ARG A 266 -33.18 12.27 14.36
N ASN A 267 -33.16 12.75 13.12
CA ASN A 267 -34.14 12.36 12.11
C ASN A 267 -33.83 11.00 11.47
N GLY A 268 -32.65 10.43 11.70
CA GLY A 268 -32.22 9.12 11.19
C GLY A 268 -31.85 9.12 9.71
N GLY A 269 -31.44 10.28 9.19
CA GLY A 269 -30.80 10.43 7.88
C GLY A 269 -29.38 10.99 8.03
N THR A 270 -28.80 11.46 6.93
CA THR A 270 -27.38 11.84 6.86
C THR A 270 -27.17 13.19 6.21
N ILE A 271 -25.96 13.74 6.37
CA ILE A 271 -25.46 14.81 5.51
C ILE A 271 -24.35 14.24 4.64
N SER A 272 -24.40 14.47 3.33
CA SER A 272 -23.37 13.99 2.40
C SER A 272 -22.96 15.04 1.36
N VAL A 273 -21.68 15.02 1.01
CA VAL A 273 -21.14 15.70 -0.17
C VAL A 273 -20.39 14.67 -0.99
N THR A 274 -20.59 14.67 -2.30
CA THR A 274 -19.87 13.81 -3.24
C THR A 274 -19.26 14.71 -4.31
N ASP A 275 -17.95 14.62 -4.51
CA ASP A 275 -17.20 15.38 -5.51
C ASP A 275 -16.47 14.42 -6.45
N GLU A 276 -17.02 14.22 -7.65
CA GLU A 276 -16.45 13.31 -8.66
C GLU A 276 -15.05 13.77 -9.13
N ASN A 277 -14.74 15.05 -8.98
CA ASN A 277 -13.46 15.64 -9.38
C ASN A 277 -12.41 15.65 -8.27
N ASN A 278 -12.74 15.20 -7.03
CA ASN A 278 -11.85 15.25 -5.86
C ASN A 278 -11.12 16.61 -5.69
N SER A 279 -11.82 17.70 -6.01
CA SER A 279 -11.34 19.09 -5.92
C SER A 279 -11.47 19.63 -4.51
N PHE A 280 -12.38 19.07 -3.71
CA PHE A 280 -12.56 19.35 -2.29
C PHE A 280 -12.30 18.09 -1.45
N ILE A 281 -11.61 18.27 -0.33
CA ILE A 281 -11.25 17.19 0.62
C ILE A 281 -11.99 17.40 1.93
N GLY A 282 -12.49 16.32 2.52
CA GLY A 282 -13.14 16.33 3.83
C GLY A 282 -12.13 16.54 4.96
N ILE A 283 -12.46 17.46 5.88
CA ILE A 283 -11.71 17.74 7.11
C ILE A 283 -12.38 17.02 8.29
N GLY A 284 -11.68 16.04 8.87
CA GLY A 284 -12.17 15.13 9.90
C GLY A 284 -11.91 15.58 11.35
N ASP A 285 -11.61 16.86 11.60
CA ASP A 285 -11.34 17.40 12.94
C ASP A 285 -12.50 17.28 13.96
N LYS A 286 -13.66 16.77 13.52
CA LYS A 286 -14.85 16.51 14.33
C LYS A 286 -15.07 15.01 14.47
N LEU A 287 -15.02 14.54 15.72
CA LEU A 287 -14.96 13.14 16.18
C LEU A 287 -16.21 12.28 15.91
N SER A 288 -17.03 12.57 14.89
CA SER A 288 -18.19 11.73 14.53
C SER A 288 -18.74 11.89 13.10
N ASN A 289 -18.46 12.98 12.38
CA ASN A 289 -18.87 13.13 10.97
C ASN A 289 -18.12 14.29 10.28
N PRO A 290 -17.31 14.05 9.24
CA PRO A 290 -16.62 15.10 8.48
C PRO A 290 -17.62 15.81 7.55
N VAL A 291 -18.24 16.89 8.05
CA VAL A 291 -19.11 17.75 7.24
C VAL A 291 -18.48 19.13 7.02
N CYS A 292 -17.18 19.15 6.73
CA CYS A 292 -16.46 20.34 6.28
C CYS A 292 -15.50 19.91 5.18
N PHE A 293 -15.78 20.29 3.93
CA PHE A 293 -14.91 20.05 2.79
C PHE A 293 -14.30 21.38 2.35
N VAL A 294 -12.99 21.41 2.12
CA VAL A 294 -12.25 22.61 1.69
C VAL A 294 -11.44 22.28 0.43
N PRO A 295 -11.02 23.28 -0.38
CA PRO A 295 -10.23 23.03 -1.58
C PRO A 295 -9.00 22.17 -1.28
N LYS A 296 -8.74 21.16 -2.12
CA LYS A 296 -7.71 20.13 -1.93
C LYS A 296 -6.32 20.68 -1.58
N GLU A 297 -5.89 21.73 -2.27
CA GLU A 297 -4.60 22.40 -2.00
C GLU A 297 -4.54 23.01 -0.59
N THR A 298 -5.63 23.63 -0.15
CA THR A 298 -5.76 24.22 1.20
C THR A 298 -5.78 23.13 2.28
N ALA A 299 -6.56 22.06 2.07
CA ALA A 299 -6.63 20.92 3.00
C ALA A 299 -5.25 20.30 3.23
N LEU A 300 -4.57 19.93 2.15
CA LEU A 300 -3.27 19.25 2.20
C LEU A 300 -2.17 20.13 2.81
N THR A 301 -2.25 21.45 2.66
CA THR A 301 -1.29 22.41 3.24
C THR A 301 -1.44 22.52 4.76
N ASN A 302 -2.65 22.32 5.29
CA ASN A 302 -2.96 22.49 6.72
C ASN A 302 -3.05 21.17 7.51
N ALA A 303 -3.14 20.03 6.82
CA ALA A 303 -3.31 18.72 7.43
C ALA A 303 -2.12 18.33 8.33
N LYS A 304 -2.41 17.91 9.56
CA LYS A 304 -1.49 17.17 10.45
C LYS A 304 -1.55 15.67 10.20
N ILE A 305 -2.71 15.12 9.82
CA ILE A 305 -2.87 13.72 9.44
C ILE A 305 -3.66 13.69 8.15
N THR A 306 -3.27 12.81 7.23
CA THR A 306 -4.03 12.52 6.01
C THR A 306 -4.34 11.03 5.98
N VAL A 307 -5.57 10.66 5.68
CA VAL A 307 -6.02 9.28 5.51
C VAL A 307 -6.47 9.11 4.07
N GLU A 308 -5.83 8.22 3.33
CA GLU A 308 -6.10 7.96 1.92
C GLU A 308 -6.53 6.52 1.68
N LYS A 309 -7.57 6.32 0.86
CA LYS A 309 -7.97 5.01 0.34
C LYS A 309 -8.51 5.15 -1.09
N GLY A 310 -7.93 4.40 -2.03
CA GLY A 310 -8.41 4.36 -3.42
C GLY A 310 -8.43 5.72 -4.12
N GLY A 311 -7.54 6.64 -3.76
CA GLY A 311 -7.49 8.02 -4.27
C GLY A 311 -8.42 9.01 -3.56
N ASN A 312 -9.32 8.55 -2.67
CA ASN A 312 -10.09 9.41 -1.79
C ASN A 312 -9.23 9.82 -0.60
N ILE A 313 -9.18 11.11 -0.31
CA ILE A 313 -8.31 11.68 0.73
C ILE A 313 -9.18 12.40 1.77
N PHE A 314 -8.88 12.15 3.04
CA PHE A 314 -9.43 12.85 4.20
C PHE A 314 -8.29 13.49 5.00
N CYS A 315 -8.45 14.73 5.44
CA CYS A 315 -7.42 15.47 6.19
C CYS A 315 -7.89 15.82 7.60
N TYR A 316 -6.95 15.97 8.53
CA TYR A 316 -7.19 16.37 9.91
C TYR A 316 -6.20 17.48 10.26
N GLU A 317 -6.64 18.69 10.59
CA GLU A 317 -5.78 19.87 10.74
C GLU A 317 -5.40 20.15 12.19
N GLN A 318 -6.26 19.89 13.19
CA GLN A 318 -6.09 20.46 14.53
C GLN A 318 -6.34 19.54 15.72
N THR A 319 -7.51 18.92 15.82
CA THR A 319 -8.08 18.39 17.08
C THR A 319 -8.18 16.87 17.15
N THR A 320 -8.19 16.19 16.00
CA THR A 320 -8.28 14.72 15.96
C THR A 320 -6.95 14.08 16.37
N SER A 321 -7.00 13.07 17.24
CA SER A 321 -5.81 12.32 17.64
C SER A 321 -5.43 11.26 16.60
N LEU A 322 -4.22 10.72 16.70
CA LEU A 322 -3.80 9.59 15.85
C LEU A 322 -4.70 8.37 16.02
N LYS A 323 -5.20 8.13 17.25
CA LYS A 323 -6.16 7.07 17.56
C LYS A 323 -7.44 7.24 16.74
N ASP A 324 -8.07 8.40 16.83
CA ASP A 324 -9.31 8.70 16.14
C ASP A 324 -9.16 8.61 14.60
N ALA A 325 -8.02 9.04 14.05
CA ALA A 325 -7.77 8.96 12.60
C ALA A 325 -7.66 7.50 12.11
N ILE A 326 -7.02 6.61 12.89
CA ILE A 326 -6.91 5.18 12.59
C ILE A 326 -8.25 4.45 12.82
N GLU A 327 -8.96 4.78 13.90
CA GLU A 327 -10.26 4.18 14.23
C GLU A 327 -11.34 4.53 13.19
N ASN A 328 -11.32 5.75 12.64
CA ASN A 328 -12.25 6.16 11.57
C ASN A 328 -11.79 5.77 10.15
N ALA A 329 -10.52 5.38 9.94
CA ALA A 329 -10.04 4.93 8.63
C ALA A 329 -10.73 3.63 8.17
N GLU A 330 -10.99 3.49 6.87
CA GLU A 330 -11.50 2.23 6.32
C GLU A 330 -10.38 1.17 6.21
N SER A 331 -10.71 -0.13 6.14
CA SER A 331 -9.70 -1.17 5.81
C SER A 331 -9.05 -0.89 4.47
N GLY A 332 -7.73 -1.01 4.41
CA GLY A 332 -6.87 -0.72 3.25
C GLY A 332 -6.49 0.76 3.12
N SER A 333 -6.63 1.56 4.19
CA SER A 333 -6.25 2.98 4.17
C SER A 333 -4.78 3.18 4.55
N THR A 334 -4.17 4.21 3.96
CA THR A 334 -2.86 4.74 4.37
C THR A 334 -3.06 5.99 5.23
N VAL A 335 -2.51 5.96 6.45
CA VAL A 335 -2.51 7.07 7.41
C VAL A 335 -1.14 7.75 7.37
N THR A 336 -1.08 8.92 6.73
CA THR A 336 0.15 9.68 6.49
C THR A 336 0.32 10.79 7.55
N LEU A 337 1.48 10.80 8.19
CA LEU A 337 1.85 11.80 9.21
C LEU A 337 2.75 12.90 8.62
N VAL A 338 2.79 14.05 9.27
CA VAL A 338 3.65 15.19 8.89
C VAL A 338 5.03 15.05 9.52
N ALA A 339 6.07 15.13 8.69
CA ALA A 339 7.46 15.05 9.09
C ALA A 339 7.80 16.01 10.24
N GLY A 340 8.50 15.50 11.26
CA GLY A 340 8.93 16.29 12.43
C GLY A 340 7.81 16.74 13.37
N THR A 341 6.55 16.31 13.16
CA THR A 341 5.44 16.54 14.09
C THR A 341 5.42 15.47 15.19
N GLU A 342 4.93 15.83 16.37
CA GLU A 342 4.73 14.93 17.51
C GLU A 342 3.24 14.57 17.65
N TYR A 343 2.93 13.29 17.82
CA TYR A 343 1.58 12.74 17.97
C TYR A 343 1.48 11.94 19.27
N THR A 344 0.69 12.42 20.22
CA THR A 344 0.54 11.74 21.52
C THR A 344 -0.55 10.68 21.48
N VAL A 345 -0.24 9.49 22.01
CA VAL A 345 -1.13 8.34 22.19
C VAL A 345 -1.24 8.07 23.69
N ASN A 346 -2.39 8.39 24.30
CA ASN A 346 -2.61 8.31 25.75
C ASN A 346 -3.39 7.06 26.20
N ASP A 347 -3.74 6.18 25.27
CA ASP A 347 -4.55 4.98 25.46
C ASP A 347 -4.30 4.02 24.29
N THR A 348 -4.68 2.74 24.43
CA THR A 348 -4.53 1.74 23.36
C THR A 348 -5.26 2.16 22.09
N ILE A 349 -4.60 2.03 20.93
CA ILE A 349 -5.22 2.08 19.60
C ILE A 349 -5.52 0.64 19.20
N ASP A 350 -6.80 0.27 19.16
CA ASP A 350 -7.24 -1.06 18.71
C ASP A 350 -7.33 -1.06 17.18
N VAL A 351 -6.62 -1.98 16.54
CA VAL A 351 -6.60 -2.16 15.08
C VAL A 351 -7.16 -3.54 14.74
N ALA A 352 -8.23 -3.58 13.95
CA ALA A 352 -8.94 -4.79 13.55
C ALA A 352 -9.31 -4.72 12.05
N LYS A 353 -8.32 -4.35 11.22
CA LYS A 353 -8.46 -3.96 9.81
C LYS A 353 -7.09 -3.65 9.21
N ASP A 354 -6.99 -3.70 7.89
CA ASP A 354 -5.78 -3.37 7.16
C ASP A 354 -5.48 -1.87 7.24
N ILE A 355 -4.31 -1.50 7.76
CA ILE A 355 -3.87 -0.11 7.91
C ILE A 355 -2.37 -0.02 7.66
N THR A 356 -1.97 0.93 6.80
CA THR A 356 -0.57 1.37 6.67
C THR A 356 -0.41 2.74 7.34
N ILE A 357 0.64 2.93 8.15
CA ILE A 357 1.05 4.23 8.68
C ILE A 357 2.34 4.69 8.00
N GLU A 358 2.28 5.80 7.25
CA GLU A 358 3.45 6.46 6.67
C GLU A 358 3.90 7.60 7.59
N GLY A 359 4.89 7.30 8.46
CA GLY A 359 5.31 8.19 9.53
C GLY A 359 6.10 9.43 9.08
N ASN A 360 6.75 9.41 7.91
CA ASN A 360 7.55 10.53 7.36
C ASN A 360 8.59 11.17 8.32
N GLY A 361 9.09 10.44 9.31
CA GLY A 361 9.97 10.95 10.36
C GLY A 361 9.25 11.68 11.51
N ALA A 362 7.95 11.49 11.66
CA ALA A 362 7.18 11.93 12.83
C ALA A 362 7.61 11.17 14.11
N THR A 363 7.33 11.81 15.25
CA THR A 363 7.45 11.17 16.57
C THR A 363 6.06 10.83 17.11
N ILE A 364 5.86 9.60 17.57
CA ILE A 364 4.66 9.17 18.26
C ILE A 364 5.05 8.97 19.73
N THR A 365 4.43 9.75 20.63
CA THR A 365 4.74 9.76 22.07
C THR A 365 3.65 9.08 22.88
N GLY A 366 4.04 8.25 23.84
CA GLY A 366 3.12 7.64 24.79
C GLY A 366 2.84 8.48 26.03
N ASP A 367 1.76 8.15 26.73
CA ASP A 367 1.65 8.40 28.16
C ASP A 367 2.60 7.47 28.97
N ASN A 368 3.45 8.08 29.79
CA ASN A 368 4.39 7.41 30.71
C ASN A 368 3.80 7.09 32.10
N ASP A 369 2.59 7.56 32.43
CA ASP A 369 1.95 7.29 33.73
C ASP A 369 1.07 6.04 33.71
N THR A 370 0.43 5.71 32.57
CA THR A 370 -0.46 4.54 32.42
C THR A 370 0.19 3.34 31.73
N ALA A 371 -0.25 2.13 32.09
CA ALA A 371 0.23 0.87 31.52
C ALA A 371 -0.78 0.27 30.53
N TYR A 372 -0.49 0.38 29.24
CA TYR A 372 -1.27 -0.06 28.09
C TYR A 372 -0.32 -0.51 26.97
N SER A 373 -0.84 -1.11 25.89
CA SER A 373 -0.08 -1.35 24.66
C SER A 373 -0.48 -0.27 23.65
N ALA A 374 0.47 0.38 22.97
CA ALA A 374 0.15 1.56 22.17
C ALA A 374 -0.71 1.21 20.95
N PHE A 375 -0.29 0.19 20.21
CA PHE A 375 -1.05 -0.41 19.12
C PHE A 375 -1.38 -1.86 19.50
N ASN A 376 -2.66 -2.19 19.50
CA ASN A 376 -3.19 -3.54 19.72
C ASN A 376 -3.80 -4.03 18.41
N ILE A 377 -3.03 -4.82 17.65
CA ILE A 377 -3.42 -5.36 16.35
C ILE A 377 -4.11 -6.70 16.60
N THR A 378 -5.37 -6.80 16.19
CA THR A 378 -6.30 -7.89 16.55
C THR A 378 -6.90 -8.62 15.35
N ASP A 379 -6.90 -7.98 14.17
CA ASP A 379 -7.39 -8.53 12.90
C ASP A 379 -6.76 -7.73 11.74
N GLY A 380 -6.66 -8.35 10.55
CA GLY A 380 -6.09 -7.76 9.33
C GLY A 380 -4.57 -7.53 9.36
N SER A 381 -4.10 -6.75 8.38
CA SER A 381 -2.67 -6.45 8.17
C SER A 381 -2.27 -5.03 8.62
N PHE A 382 -1.31 -4.93 9.53
CA PHE A 382 -0.80 -3.62 10.00
C PHE A 382 0.63 -3.37 9.51
N GLU A 383 0.84 -2.24 8.84
CA GLU A 383 2.15 -1.77 8.44
C GLU A 383 2.46 -0.40 9.04
N ILE A 384 3.69 -0.17 9.49
CA ILE A 384 4.18 1.16 9.85
C ILE A 384 5.58 1.39 9.27
N LYS A 385 5.77 2.55 8.65
CA LYS A 385 7.05 2.98 8.08
C LYS A 385 7.53 4.32 8.67
N ASN A 386 8.85 4.51 8.69
CA ASN A 386 9.48 5.83 8.84
C ASN A 386 9.01 6.62 10.09
N ALA A 387 8.92 5.98 11.26
CA ALA A 387 8.41 6.61 12.49
C ALA A 387 9.37 6.45 13.67
N THR A 388 9.36 7.41 14.60
CA THR A 388 9.98 7.26 15.93
C THR A 388 8.90 7.10 16.99
N LEU A 389 8.92 6.00 17.73
CA LEU A 389 8.04 5.73 18.85
C LEU A 389 8.83 5.82 20.15
N THR A 390 8.33 6.59 21.11
CA THR A 390 9.01 6.85 22.38
C THR A 390 8.00 7.03 23.51
N ASP A 391 8.45 6.87 24.76
CA ASP A 391 7.69 7.30 25.95
C ASP A 391 6.43 6.46 26.25
N PHE A 392 6.48 5.18 25.88
CA PHE A 392 5.45 4.18 26.21
C PHE A 392 5.78 3.50 27.57
N GLY A 393 5.90 4.33 28.61
CA GLY A 393 6.68 4.04 29.81
C GLY A 393 5.92 3.96 31.15
N GLY A 394 4.62 3.65 31.16
CA GLY A 394 3.79 3.46 32.37
C GLY A 394 4.50 2.89 33.61
N ASN A 395 4.17 3.31 34.84
CA ASN A 395 4.79 2.78 36.08
C ASN A 395 4.43 1.28 36.33
N VAL A 396 5.10 0.34 35.65
CA VAL A 396 4.69 -1.09 35.63
C VAL A 396 5.30 -1.93 36.76
N TYR A 397 4.55 -2.14 37.85
CA TYR A 397 4.71 -3.29 38.74
C TYR A 397 3.55 -4.30 38.69
N THR A 398 2.44 -3.99 37.98
CA THR A 398 1.15 -4.68 38.15
C THR A 398 0.48 -5.27 36.90
N LYS A 399 0.89 -4.90 35.67
CA LYS A 399 0.47 -5.56 34.41
C LYS A 399 1.69 -6.24 33.77
N GLN A 400 1.54 -7.46 33.24
CA GLN A 400 2.71 -8.28 32.86
C GLN A 400 3.08 -8.24 31.36
N GLU A 401 2.22 -7.69 30.49
CA GLU A 401 2.24 -7.96 29.04
C GLU A 401 1.94 -6.73 28.17
N THR A 402 2.52 -5.56 28.48
CA THR A 402 2.41 -4.36 27.62
C THR A 402 3.52 -4.32 26.56
N ALA A 403 3.23 -3.84 25.36
CA ALA A 403 4.20 -3.61 24.29
C ALA A 403 3.87 -2.33 23.50
N VAL A 404 4.84 -1.71 22.81
CA VAL A 404 4.52 -0.60 21.88
C VAL A 404 3.65 -1.12 20.74
N PHE A 405 4.06 -2.23 20.12
CA PHE A 405 3.22 -2.99 19.20
C PHE A 405 2.88 -4.35 19.81
N TYR A 406 1.60 -4.62 19.99
CA TYR A 406 1.07 -5.90 20.43
C TYR A 406 0.20 -6.47 19.32
N VAL A 407 0.70 -7.48 18.63
CA VAL A 407 -0.01 -8.24 17.59
C VAL A 407 -0.56 -9.49 18.27
N SER A 408 -1.89 -9.60 18.35
CA SER A 408 -2.60 -10.65 19.07
C SER A 408 -3.02 -11.81 18.16
N ALA A 409 -3.69 -12.81 18.76
CA ALA A 409 -4.35 -13.88 18.01
C ALA A 409 -5.34 -13.30 16.99
N GLY A 410 -5.30 -13.78 15.75
CA GLY A 410 -6.20 -13.35 14.67
C GLY A 410 -5.70 -12.24 13.74
N ALA A 411 -4.54 -11.62 14.01
CA ALA A 411 -3.93 -10.70 13.06
C ALA A 411 -3.24 -11.44 11.89
N ASP A 412 -3.42 -10.96 10.65
CA ASP A 412 -2.86 -11.61 9.45
C ASP A 412 -1.36 -11.33 9.28
N SER A 413 -0.99 -10.04 9.38
CA SER A 413 0.40 -9.62 9.21
C SER A 413 0.79 -8.35 9.97
N PHE A 414 2.07 -8.26 10.34
CA PHE A 414 2.66 -7.07 10.95
C PHE A 414 3.98 -6.70 10.26
N THR A 415 4.05 -5.49 9.70
CA THR A 415 5.27 -4.96 9.08
C THR A 415 5.74 -3.68 9.78
N ALA A 416 7.02 -3.62 10.11
CA ALA A 416 7.69 -2.40 10.58
C ALA A 416 8.92 -2.14 9.71
N ASP A 417 8.95 -1.00 9.00
CA ASP A 417 10.09 -0.60 8.15
C ASP A 417 10.68 0.75 8.60
N THR A 418 11.97 0.78 8.92
CA THR A 418 12.68 2.04 9.23
C THR A 418 12.03 2.74 10.43
N VAL A 419 11.60 1.94 11.42
CA VAL A 419 10.96 2.39 12.66
C VAL A 419 11.97 2.39 13.80
N THR A 420 12.05 3.50 14.54
CA THR A 420 12.81 3.59 15.79
C THR A 420 11.85 3.45 16.97
N ILE A 421 12.12 2.54 17.90
CA ILE A 421 11.35 2.35 19.14
C ILE A 421 12.32 2.50 20.30
N LYS A 422 12.05 3.41 21.23
CA LYS A 422 12.91 3.66 22.39
C LYS A 422 12.10 4.02 23.63
N ASN A 423 12.72 4.03 24.79
CA ASN A 423 12.12 4.53 26.03
C ASN A 423 10.70 3.99 26.30
N PHE A 424 10.53 2.68 26.14
CA PHE A 424 9.28 1.96 26.39
C PHE A 424 9.43 1.08 27.62
N ASN A 425 8.32 0.63 28.21
CA ASN A 425 8.35 -0.38 29.26
C ASN A 425 7.92 -1.76 28.74
N ARG A 426 8.45 -2.81 29.36
CA ARG A 426 8.23 -4.23 29.02
C ARG A 426 8.77 -4.64 27.65
N MET A 427 8.20 -4.18 26.55
CA MET A 427 8.43 -4.76 25.21
C MET A 427 8.31 -3.73 24.09
N GLY A 428 9.21 -3.78 23.10
CA GLY A 428 9.08 -2.98 21.88
C GLY A 428 7.99 -3.54 20.98
N ILE A 429 8.19 -4.78 20.52
CA ILE A 429 7.26 -5.50 19.64
C ILE A 429 6.93 -6.87 20.27
N SER A 430 5.65 -7.26 20.24
CA SER A 430 5.15 -8.57 20.68
C SER A 430 4.26 -9.15 19.59
N VAL A 431 4.66 -10.27 18.98
CA VAL A 431 3.90 -10.95 17.93
C VAL A 431 3.41 -12.31 18.43
N ALA A 432 2.09 -12.45 18.63
CA ALA A 432 1.46 -13.70 19.04
C ALA A 432 1.27 -14.66 17.87
N ASP A 433 0.83 -14.13 16.73
CA ASP A 433 0.20 -14.85 15.63
C ASP A 433 0.52 -14.20 14.28
N GLY A 434 0.17 -14.88 13.19
CA GLY A 434 0.27 -14.34 11.84
C GLY A 434 1.70 -14.23 11.28
N THR A 435 1.84 -13.48 10.19
CA THR A 435 3.13 -13.23 9.54
C THR A 435 3.76 -11.92 10.00
N TYR A 436 5.10 -11.79 9.96
CA TYR A 436 5.73 -10.49 10.25
C TYR A 436 7.04 -10.23 9.50
N ASP A 437 7.30 -8.94 9.23
CA ASP A 437 8.56 -8.45 8.67
C ASP A 437 9.00 -7.17 9.40
N ILE A 438 10.04 -7.29 10.22
CA ILE A 438 10.62 -6.18 11.00
C ILE A 438 11.96 -5.85 10.36
N LYS A 439 12.04 -4.75 9.61
CA LYS A 439 13.19 -4.39 8.77
C LYS A 439 13.70 -2.97 8.99
N ASN A 440 15.01 -2.80 8.94
CA ASN A 440 15.70 -1.50 9.10
C ASN A 440 15.39 -0.77 10.43
N CYS A 441 14.89 -1.48 11.45
CA CYS A 441 14.44 -0.88 12.70
C CYS A 441 15.59 -0.59 13.68
N THR A 442 15.34 0.29 14.64
CA THR A 442 16.20 0.49 15.82
C THR A 442 15.34 0.35 17.08
N ILE A 443 15.72 -0.54 18.01
CA ILE A 443 14.97 -0.81 19.24
C ILE A 443 15.90 -0.63 20.44
N GLU A 444 15.79 0.54 21.09
CA GLU A 444 16.55 0.89 22.28
C GLU A 444 15.77 0.44 23.52
N CYS A 445 16.18 -0.68 24.13
CA CYS A 445 15.50 -1.27 25.28
C CYS A 445 15.85 -0.55 26.60
N GLU A 446 16.79 0.40 26.62
CA GLU A 446 17.04 1.19 27.83
C GLU A 446 15.88 2.18 28.06
N ASN A 447 15.53 2.42 29.32
CA ASN A 447 14.42 3.30 29.72
C ASN A 447 14.88 4.19 30.88
N ASP A 448 14.85 5.52 30.65
CA ASP A 448 15.35 6.54 31.57
C ASP A 448 14.38 6.85 32.74
N TYR A 449 13.13 6.38 32.66
CA TYR A 449 12.04 6.65 33.61
C TYR A 449 12.02 5.64 34.78
N ALA A 450 12.93 4.67 34.74
CA ALA A 450 13.33 3.86 35.89
C ALA A 450 13.68 4.74 37.09
N LYS A 451 12.82 4.78 38.13
CA LYS A 451 13.15 5.42 39.42
C LYS A 451 14.52 4.94 39.89
N ALA A 452 15.36 5.84 40.38
CA ALA A 452 16.72 5.52 40.81
C ALA A 452 16.75 4.31 41.78
N GLY A 453 17.18 3.15 41.27
CA GLY A 453 17.24 1.88 42.00
C GLY A 453 16.25 0.78 41.54
N THR A 454 15.23 1.08 40.74
CA THR A 454 14.35 0.08 40.13
C THR A 454 14.74 -0.15 38.67
N LYS A 455 15.44 -1.24 38.37
CA LYS A 455 15.66 -1.66 36.97
C LYS A 455 14.30 -1.98 36.33
N THR A 456 13.99 -1.36 35.20
CA THR A 456 12.88 -1.76 34.33
C THR A 456 13.22 -3.08 33.63
N LEU A 457 12.21 -3.91 33.41
CA LEU A 457 12.32 -5.08 32.53
C LEU A 457 11.92 -4.65 31.13
N THR A 458 12.85 -4.76 30.19
CA THR A 458 12.65 -4.37 28.79
C THR A 458 13.21 -5.43 27.86
N LYS A 459 12.47 -5.65 26.77
CA LYS A 459 12.71 -6.69 25.76
C LYS A 459 12.50 -6.07 24.39
N GLY A 460 13.33 -6.42 23.41
CA GLY A 460 13.21 -5.83 22.08
C GLY A 460 11.98 -6.35 21.34
N ILE A 461 12.02 -7.64 20.99
CA ILE A 461 10.99 -8.33 20.20
C ILE A 461 10.62 -9.64 20.90
N ARG A 462 9.34 -10.01 20.93
CA ARG A 462 8.86 -11.38 21.21
C ARG A 462 8.06 -11.93 20.04
N VAL A 463 8.23 -13.21 19.75
CA VAL A 463 7.56 -13.95 18.67
C VAL A 463 7.02 -15.27 19.20
N GLY A 464 5.73 -15.54 19.04
CA GLY A 464 5.05 -16.65 19.71
C GLY A 464 4.96 -16.41 21.23
N TYR A 465 3.90 -16.91 21.85
CA TYR A 465 3.65 -16.98 23.32
C TYR A 465 2.18 -17.28 23.65
N ALA A 466 1.28 -17.23 22.67
CA ALA A 466 -0.16 -17.39 22.83
C ALA A 466 -0.62 -18.80 22.38
N GLU A 467 -1.49 -19.40 23.17
CA GLU A 467 -2.03 -20.74 22.92
C GLU A 467 -2.82 -20.79 21.61
N GLY A 468 -2.57 -21.81 20.78
CA GLY A 468 -3.22 -21.99 19.47
C GLY A 468 -2.73 -21.07 18.33
N CYS A 469 -1.87 -20.09 18.61
CA CYS A 469 -1.37 -19.13 17.62
C CYS A 469 -0.08 -19.65 16.94
N LYS A 470 0.30 -19.04 15.80
CA LYS A 470 1.57 -19.33 15.11
C LYS A 470 2.16 -18.07 14.44
N ALA A 471 3.07 -17.41 15.12
CA ALA A 471 3.85 -16.30 14.55
C ALA A 471 5.01 -16.80 13.68
N THR A 472 5.13 -16.34 12.43
CA THR A 472 6.26 -16.69 11.53
C THR A 472 6.75 -15.50 10.72
N GLY A 473 8.05 -15.20 10.77
CA GLY A 473 8.53 -13.99 10.10
C GLY A 473 10.03 -13.73 10.15
N THR A 474 10.40 -12.53 9.67
CA THR A 474 11.80 -12.09 9.55
C THR A 474 12.05 -10.85 10.39
N ILE A 475 13.21 -10.81 11.04
CA ILE A 475 13.81 -9.65 11.69
C ILE A 475 15.09 -9.37 10.92
N SER A 476 15.14 -8.28 10.13
CA SER A 476 16.27 -7.97 9.26
C SER A 476 16.83 -6.56 9.43
N LYS A 477 18.14 -6.39 9.25
CA LYS A 477 18.83 -5.09 9.28
C LYS A 477 18.51 -4.23 10.53
N THR A 478 18.11 -4.88 11.62
CA THR A 478 17.53 -4.23 12.79
C THR A 478 18.56 -4.17 13.90
N THR A 479 18.68 -3.01 14.53
CA THR A 479 19.58 -2.78 15.68
C THR A 479 18.78 -2.87 16.98
N ILE A 480 19.20 -3.69 17.94
CA ILE A 480 18.57 -3.83 19.26
C ILE A 480 19.63 -3.64 20.34
N THR A 481 19.38 -2.74 21.29
CA THR A 481 20.36 -2.39 22.33
C THR A 481 19.77 -2.45 23.74
N GLY A 482 20.60 -2.80 24.71
CA GLY A 482 20.34 -2.51 26.13
C GLY A 482 19.22 -3.29 26.83
N ALA A 483 18.87 -4.50 26.38
CA ALA A 483 17.96 -5.38 27.13
C ALA A 483 18.68 -5.95 28.38
N VAL A 484 18.38 -5.40 29.56
CA VAL A 484 19.10 -5.69 30.82
C VAL A 484 18.22 -6.43 31.82
N VAL A 485 18.77 -7.48 32.43
CA VAL A 485 18.10 -8.39 33.35
C VAL A 485 17.71 -7.71 34.67
N HIS A 486 16.47 -7.96 35.08
CA HIS A 486 15.93 -7.66 36.40
C HIS A 486 16.25 -8.83 37.34
N PRO A 487 16.56 -8.63 38.64
CA PRO A 487 17.00 -9.69 39.55
C PRO A 487 16.10 -10.93 39.69
N ASN A 488 14.85 -10.86 39.23
CA ASN A 488 13.86 -11.94 39.31
C ASN A 488 13.36 -12.44 37.93
N TRP A 489 13.74 -11.80 36.82
CA TRP A 489 13.15 -12.05 35.49
C TRP A 489 14.15 -11.84 34.34
N SER A 490 14.13 -12.75 33.36
CA SER A 490 14.93 -12.68 32.14
C SER A 490 14.52 -11.52 31.22
N ALA A 491 15.51 -10.86 30.61
CA ALA A 491 15.35 -9.81 29.62
C ALA A 491 16.26 -10.09 28.43
N SER A 492 15.70 -10.12 27.23
CA SER A 492 16.36 -10.56 25.99
C SER A 492 16.08 -9.57 24.87
N ALA A 493 17.02 -9.43 23.93
CA ALA A 493 16.79 -8.61 22.74
C ALA A 493 15.69 -9.22 21.85
N ILE A 494 15.72 -10.54 21.67
CA ILE A 494 14.69 -11.31 20.97
C ILE A 494 14.28 -12.50 21.84
N GLU A 495 12.97 -12.69 22.02
CA GLU A 495 12.37 -13.90 22.59
C GLU A 495 11.55 -14.64 21.54
N VAL A 496 11.70 -15.96 21.45
CA VAL A 496 10.86 -16.80 20.61
C VAL A 496 10.26 -17.90 21.48
N PHE A 497 8.94 -17.87 21.68
CA PHE A 497 8.24 -18.93 22.41
C PHE A 497 7.63 -19.96 21.45
N TYR A 498 6.98 -20.97 22.03
CA TYR A 498 6.19 -21.98 21.33
C TYR A 498 5.33 -21.40 20.19
N ASN A 499 5.38 -22.11 19.06
CA ASN A 499 4.81 -21.76 17.75
C ASN A 499 5.35 -20.47 17.09
N GLY A 500 6.35 -19.82 17.70
CA GLY A 500 7.12 -18.74 17.09
C GLY A 500 8.23 -19.25 16.16
N ASN A 501 8.35 -18.68 14.97
CA ASN A 501 9.39 -19.01 13.99
C ASN A 501 10.05 -17.73 13.46
N ALA A 502 11.31 -17.47 13.81
CA ALA A 502 12.01 -16.23 13.50
C ALA A 502 13.27 -16.44 12.65
N THR A 503 13.36 -15.74 11.51
CA THR A 503 14.63 -15.56 10.77
C THR A 503 15.28 -14.25 11.19
N VAL A 504 16.48 -14.27 11.75
CA VAL A 504 17.28 -13.10 12.13
C VAL A 504 18.40 -12.90 11.11
N LYS A 505 18.39 -11.78 10.38
CA LYS A 505 19.27 -11.56 9.22
C LYS A 505 19.89 -10.15 9.19
N ASP A 506 21.21 -10.06 9.08
CA ASP A 506 21.93 -8.78 9.01
C ASP A 506 21.64 -7.82 10.20
N CYS A 507 21.26 -8.35 11.37
CA CYS A 507 20.90 -7.56 12.57
C CYS A 507 22.10 -7.22 13.47
N THR A 508 21.97 -6.21 14.33
CA THR A 508 22.98 -5.84 15.33
C THR A 508 22.36 -5.87 16.72
N ILE A 509 22.81 -6.74 17.60
CA ILE A 509 22.31 -6.89 18.97
C ILE A 509 23.46 -6.64 19.94
N GLU A 510 23.37 -5.59 20.76
CA GLU A 510 24.48 -5.15 21.62
C GLU A 510 24.04 -4.72 23.03
N GLY A 511 24.94 -4.84 24.02
CA GLY A 511 24.73 -4.35 25.39
C GLY A 511 23.65 -5.08 26.19
N CYS A 512 23.09 -6.15 25.61
CA CYS A 512 22.04 -6.98 26.21
C CYS A 512 22.65 -8.06 27.11
N ASP A 513 21.95 -8.42 28.18
CA ASP A 513 22.35 -9.52 29.06
C ASP A 513 22.05 -10.88 28.40
N TYR A 514 20.90 -10.97 27.68
CA TYR A 514 20.59 -12.06 26.76
C TYR A 514 20.34 -11.56 25.34
N GLY A 515 20.96 -12.22 24.35
CA GLY A 515 20.75 -11.93 22.93
C GLY A 515 19.42 -12.48 22.44
N ILE A 516 19.40 -13.75 22.08
CA ILE A 516 18.19 -14.48 21.68
C ILE A 516 17.84 -15.51 22.78
N TRP A 517 16.58 -15.57 23.19
CA TRP A 517 16.05 -16.57 24.10
C TRP A 517 14.97 -17.38 23.39
N VAL A 518 15.07 -18.70 23.37
CA VAL A 518 14.10 -19.59 22.73
C VAL A 518 13.48 -20.53 23.77
N ASP A 519 12.16 -20.52 23.94
CA ASP A 519 11.51 -21.15 25.09
C ASP A 519 10.20 -21.87 24.74
N ASN A 520 9.93 -23.00 25.41
CA ASN A 520 8.68 -23.74 25.29
C ASN A 520 7.99 -23.98 26.66
N TYR A 521 8.48 -23.37 27.74
CA TYR A 521 8.06 -23.60 29.13
C TYR A 521 6.68 -23.02 29.50
N TRP A 522 6.14 -22.09 28.71
CA TRP A 522 5.08 -21.18 29.17
C TRP A 522 3.65 -21.58 28.78
N TYR A 523 2.99 -22.35 29.65
CA TYR A 523 1.53 -22.34 29.90
C TYR A 523 0.47 -23.05 29.02
N PRO A 524 0.71 -23.74 27.89
CA PRO A 524 -0.37 -24.48 27.24
C PRO A 524 -0.87 -25.64 28.12
N ALA A 525 -2.17 -25.88 28.09
CA ALA A 525 -2.81 -26.90 28.92
C ALA A 525 -2.64 -28.33 28.38
N ASP A 526 -2.32 -28.47 27.09
CA ASP A 526 -2.18 -29.74 26.37
C ASP A 526 -1.00 -29.63 25.36
N PRO A 527 0.22 -30.12 25.69
CA PRO A 527 1.46 -29.75 24.99
C PRO A 527 1.83 -30.62 23.78
N THR A 528 0.85 -31.01 22.94
CA THR A 528 1.14 -31.77 21.71
C THR A 528 1.57 -30.86 20.55
N ASP A 529 2.72 -31.15 19.96
CA ASP A 529 3.27 -30.58 18.71
C ASP A 529 3.68 -29.09 18.74
N LEU A 530 4.21 -28.63 19.88
CA LEU A 530 4.70 -27.24 20.04
C LEU A 530 6.11 -27.07 19.46
N THR A 531 6.30 -26.08 18.60
CA THR A 531 7.61 -25.82 17.97
C THR A 531 8.04 -24.36 18.08
N ALA A 532 9.22 -24.10 18.64
CA ALA A 532 9.87 -22.78 18.63
C ALA A 532 11.15 -22.82 17.77
N SER A 533 11.26 -21.96 16.75
CA SER A 533 12.38 -21.99 15.80
C SER A 533 13.07 -20.64 15.62
N VAL A 534 14.39 -20.64 15.58
CA VAL A 534 15.23 -19.48 15.21
C VAL A 534 16.25 -19.87 14.15
N LYS A 535 16.38 -19.06 13.10
CA LYS A 535 17.43 -19.15 12.09
C LYS A 535 18.22 -17.85 12.01
N VAL A 536 19.53 -17.88 12.27
CA VAL A 536 20.43 -16.71 12.24
C VAL A 536 21.32 -16.74 11.01
N THR A 537 21.31 -15.65 10.24
CA THR A 537 21.96 -15.56 8.92
C THR A 537 22.56 -14.17 8.64
N GLY A 538 23.24 -14.05 7.49
CA GLY A 538 23.81 -12.79 7.00
C GLY A 538 24.95 -12.28 7.88
N LYS A 539 25.11 -10.96 7.92
CA LYS A 539 26.11 -10.22 8.72
C LYS A 539 25.64 -9.95 10.16
N THR A 540 24.73 -10.78 10.68
CA THR A 540 24.18 -10.60 12.03
C THR A 540 25.29 -10.57 13.07
N THR A 541 25.29 -9.57 13.95
CA THR A 541 26.25 -9.40 15.06
C THR A 541 25.50 -9.45 16.39
N ILE A 542 25.91 -10.33 17.31
CA ILE A 542 25.34 -10.43 18.65
C ILE A 542 26.47 -10.34 19.69
N THR A 543 26.45 -9.28 20.50
CA THR A 543 27.42 -9.02 21.56
C THR A 543 26.72 -8.93 22.91
N ALA A 544 26.95 -9.94 23.75
CA ALA A 544 26.51 -9.93 25.15
C ALA A 544 27.30 -8.90 25.97
N LYS A 545 26.69 -8.47 27.09
CA LYS A 545 27.29 -7.52 28.03
C LYS A 545 28.50 -8.11 28.77
N GLU A 546 29.58 -7.35 28.86
CA GLU A 546 30.82 -7.74 29.57
C GLU A 546 30.88 -7.14 31.00
N PRO A 547 31.48 -7.84 31.99
CA PRO A 547 32.01 -9.20 31.89
C PRO A 547 30.88 -10.22 31.81
N ALA A 548 31.01 -11.20 30.90
CA ALA A 548 30.06 -12.30 30.82
C ALA A 548 30.09 -13.12 32.13
N VAL A 549 29.10 -12.92 32.99
CA VAL A 549 28.83 -13.75 34.17
C VAL A 549 28.02 -14.99 33.76
N ASP A 550 27.93 -15.97 34.66
CA ASP A 550 27.14 -17.21 34.44
C ASP A 550 25.67 -16.94 34.04
N ASN A 551 25.13 -15.74 34.31
CA ASN A 551 23.79 -15.29 33.92
C ASN A 551 23.77 -14.34 32.69
N SER A 552 24.63 -14.56 31.70
CA SER A 552 24.61 -13.84 30.41
C SER A 552 24.90 -14.79 29.24
N ALA A 553 24.28 -14.56 28.08
CA ALA A 553 24.41 -15.44 26.91
C ALA A 553 23.92 -14.79 25.62
N ILE A 554 24.56 -15.11 24.49
CA ILE A 554 24.11 -14.69 23.17
C ILE A 554 22.88 -15.47 22.70
N ILE A 555 22.77 -16.74 23.10
CA ILE A 555 21.62 -17.62 22.83
C ILE A 555 21.35 -18.47 24.08
N ILE A 556 20.10 -18.49 24.52
CA ILE A 556 19.57 -19.37 25.56
C ILE A 556 18.45 -20.22 24.99
N TYR A 557 18.37 -21.48 25.41
CA TYR A 557 17.14 -22.25 25.32
C TYR A 557 16.78 -22.98 26.61
N SER A 558 15.50 -22.98 26.93
CA SER A 558 14.95 -23.67 28.10
C SER A 558 14.48 -25.07 27.75
N LYS A 559 14.59 -25.96 28.74
CA LYS A 559 14.17 -27.36 28.70
C LYS A 559 13.44 -27.64 30.01
N ASP A 560 12.34 -28.38 29.94
CA ASP A 560 11.67 -28.93 31.12
C ASP A 560 11.20 -30.35 30.79
N ASP A 561 11.38 -31.25 31.76
CA ASP A 561 11.26 -32.70 31.60
C ASP A 561 9.93 -33.24 32.19
N ASP A 562 9.14 -32.41 32.88
CA ASP A 562 8.06 -32.84 33.77
C ASP A 562 6.62 -32.83 33.19
N LYS A 563 6.42 -32.46 31.91
CA LYS A 563 5.04 -32.25 31.36
C LYS A 563 4.54 -33.13 30.21
N GLY A 564 5.38 -33.97 29.61
CA GLY A 564 4.94 -35.01 28.67
C GLY A 564 4.18 -34.52 27.42
N GLY A 565 4.92 -34.05 26.42
CA GLY A 565 4.38 -33.67 25.10
C GLY A 565 5.49 -33.63 24.03
N GLU A 566 5.10 -33.55 22.76
CA GLU A 566 6.03 -33.39 21.64
C GLU A 566 6.46 -31.92 21.51
N ILE A 567 7.40 -31.50 22.36
CA ILE A 567 7.95 -30.14 22.38
C ILE A 567 9.28 -30.12 21.60
N THR A 568 9.40 -29.19 20.64
CA THR A 568 10.58 -29.04 19.77
C THR A 568 11.11 -27.61 19.80
N THR A 569 12.40 -27.46 20.10
CA THR A 569 13.14 -26.20 19.97
C THR A 569 14.22 -26.35 18.89
N ASN A 570 14.24 -25.49 17.88
CA ASN A 570 15.21 -25.52 16.79
C ASN A 570 15.99 -24.20 16.69
N VAL A 571 17.33 -24.25 16.75
CA VAL A 571 18.19 -23.09 16.52
C VAL A 571 19.21 -23.41 15.43
N VAL A 572 19.19 -22.65 14.34
CA VAL A 572 20.11 -22.79 13.21
C VAL A 572 20.96 -21.53 13.09
N ILE A 573 22.28 -21.66 13.08
CA ILE A 573 23.23 -20.56 12.87
C ILE A 573 24.06 -20.83 11.62
N GLU A 574 23.76 -20.12 10.54
CA GLU A 574 24.45 -20.26 9.25
C GLU A 574 25.60 -19.26 9.11
N SER A 575 25.44 -18.05 9.65
CA SER A 575 26.50 -17.03 9.65
C SER A 575 26.24 -15.94 10.68
N GLY A 576 27.29 -15.17 10.99
CA GLY A 576 27.24 -14.02 11.90
C GLY A 576 28.55 -13.81 12.64
N THR A 577 28.58 -12.80 13.52
CA THR A 577 29.65 -12.54 14.48
C THR A 577 29.06 -12.51 15.89
N PHE A 578 29.63 -13.30 16.79
CA PHE A 578 29.05 -13.60 18.09
C PHE A 578 30.10 -13.39 19.19
N ASN A 579 29.80 -12.60 20.21
CA ASN A 579 30.66 -12.39 21.38
C ASN A 579 29.87 -12.62 22.68
N GLY A 580 30.09 -13.77 23.32
CA GLY A 580 29.40 -14.22 24.53
C GLY A 580 28.95 -15.69 24.42
N GLN A 581 28.46 -16.25 25.51
CA GLN A 581 28.24 -17.70 25.66
C GLN A 581 26.95 -18.21 25.01
N ILE A 582 26.95 -19.40 24.43
CA ILE A 582 25.73 -20.18 24.13
C ILE A 582 25.41 -21.04 25.34
N LYS A 583 24.14 -21.12 25.76
CA LYS A 583 23.72 -21.88 26.95
C LYS A 583 22.44 -22.68 26.76
N ILE A 584 22.45 -23.87 27.34
CA ILE A 584 21.26 -24.61 27.77
C ILE A 584 20.85 -24.07 29.15
N ALA A 585 19.57 -23.74 29.38
CA ALA A 585 19.11 -23.22 30.66
C ALA A 585 18.85 -24.31 31.73
N ASP A 586 18.64 -25.56 31.32
CA ASP A 586 18.50 -26.70 32.24
C ASP A 586 19.20 -27.97 31.70
N ASP A 587 20.02 -28.61 32.52
CA ASP A 587 20.99 -29.67 32.14
C ASP A 587 20.53 -31.07 32.58
N ASN A 588 19.23 -31.27 32.82
CA ASN A 588 18.67 -32.51 33.39
C ASN A 588 18.60 -33.72 32.44
N GLY A 589 19.33 -33.71 31.32
CA GLY A 589 19.85 -34.97 30.75
C GLY A 589 18.90 -35.99 30.09
N SER A 590 17.75 -35.62 29.51
CA SER A 590 17.12 -36.38 28.40
C SER A 590 16.23 -35.49 27.50
N ASN A 591 16.14 -35.75 26.18
CA ASN A 591 15.01 -35.46 25.25
C ASN A 591 15.55 -35.19 23.82
N ASP A 592 15.37 -36.17 22.92
CA ASP A 592 16.11 -36.29 21.66
C ASP A 592 15.63 -35.37 20.50
N LYS A 593 14.76 -34.40 20.75
CA LYS A 593 14.09 -33.58 19.72
C LYS A 593 14.53 -32.12 19.61
N ASN A 594 15.21 -31.56 20.61
CA ASN A 594 15.70 -30.18 20.56
C ASN A 594 17.03 -30.10 19.78
N THR A 595 17.14 -29.19 18.82
CA THR A 595 18.33 -29.06 17.96
C THR A 595 18.96 -27.67 18.06
N ILE A 596 20.30 -27.64 18.19
CA ILE A 596 21.11 -26.48 17.80
C ILE A 596 22.10 -26.96 16.75
N SER A 597 22.13 -26.27 15.61
CA SER A 597 23.07 -26.54 14.51
C SER A 597 23.81 -25.27 14.13
N VAL A 598 25.14 -25.31 14.22
CA VAL A 598 26.04 -24.23 13.83
C VAL A 598 26.84 -24.66 12.60
N SER A 599 26.45 -24.14 11.43
CA SER A 599 27.10 -24.43 10.14
C SER A 599 28.07 -23.32 9.69
N GLY A 600 28.07 -22.16 10.35
CA GLY A 600 28.99 -21.07 10.05
C GLY A 600 28.99 -19.94 11.08
N GLY A 601 29.75 -18.88 10.77
CA GLY A 601 29.91 -17.70 11.62
C GLY A 601 31.23 -17.65 12.41
N LYS A 602 31.37 -16.60 13.20
CA LYS A 602 32.56 -16.31 14.01
C LYS A 602 32.18 -16.08 15.46
N PHE A 603 32.81 -16.81 16.37
CA PHE A 603 32.48 -16.86 17.79
C PHE A 603 33.65 -16.41 18.66
N LYS A 604 33.36 -15.63 19.69
CA LYS A 604 34.29 -15.22 20.73
C LYS A 604 33.61 -15.40 22.09
N ASN A 605 34.35 -15.85 23.08
CA ASN A 605 33.85 -16.07 24.45
C ASN A 605 32.64 -17.03 24.52
N ALA A 606 32.54 -18.00 23.62
CA ALA A 606 31.34 -18.83 23.41
C ALA A 606 31.03 -19.86 24.52
N GLY A 607 32.00 -20.15 25.39
CA GLY A 607 31.91 -21.20 26.41
C GLY A 607 32.07 -22.61 25.82
N ASP A 608 32.18 -23.58 26.71
CA ASP A 608 32.60 -24.94 26.38
C ASP A 608 31.53 -25.76 25.63
N GLN A 609 30.27 -25.31 25.62
CA GLN A 609 29.15 -25.99 24.96
C GLN A 609 29.12 -25.81 23.43
N LEU A 610 29.74 -24.75 22.88
CA LEU A 610 29.64 -24.44 21.44
C LEU A 610 30.14 -25.58 20.55
N GLU A 611 31.23 -26.27 20.92
CA GLU A 611 31.78 -27.35 20.11
C GLU A 611 30.81 -28.52 19.89
N ALA A 612 29.87 -28.76 20.82
CA ALA A 612 28.85 -29.79 20.70
C ALA A 612 27.72 -29.44 19.71
N PHE A 613 27.58 -28.16 19.35
CA PHE A 613 26.55 -27.66 18.43
C PHE A 613 27.07 -27.40 17.01
N ILE A 614 28.39 -27.53 16.79
CA ILE A 614 28.99 -27.38 15.46
C ILE A 614 28.60 -28.57 14.59
N ALA A 615 28.09 -28.27 13.39
CA ALA A 615 27.65 -29.30 12.46
C ALA A 615 28.79 -30.29 12.09
N PRO A 616 28.46 -31.56 11.78
CA PRO A 616 29.44 -32.55 11.32
C PRO A 616 30.35 -32.03 10.19
N GLY A 617 31.59 -32.51 10.16
CA GLY A 617 32.61 -32.02 9.21
C GLY A 617 33.24 -30.65 9.55
N LEU A 618 32.68 -29.87 10.49
CA LEU A 618 33.16 -28.53 10.86
C LEU A 618 33.87 -28.50 12.23
N LYS A 619 34.63 -27.43 12.49
CA LYS A 619 35.31 -27.12 13.76
C LYS A 619 35.48 -25.61 13.92
N LEU A 620 35.88 -25.15 15.11
CA LEU A 620 36.45 -23.80 15.28
C LEU A 620 37.93 -23.76 14.86
N ASP A 621 38.37 -22.62 14.33
CA ASP A 621 39.78 -22.25 14.23
C ASP A 621 40.24 -21.42 15.44
N ASP A 622 41.55 -21.16 15.54
CA ASP A 622 42.16 -20.36 16.63
C ASP A 622 41.63 -18.90 16.70
N ASN A 623 40.95 -18.43 15.65
CA ASN A 623 40.34 -17.10 15.57
C ASN A 623 38.83 -17.11 15.88
N GLY A 624 38.28 -18.27 16.21
CA GLY A 624 36.86 -18.49 16.50
C GLY A 624 35.96 -18.62 15.27
N ASN A 625 36.50 -18.76 14.05
CA ASN A 625 35.69 -18.98 12.86
C ASN A 625 35.27 -20.46 12.78
N VAL A 626 34.02 -20.72 12.41
CA VAL A 626 33.59 -22.08 12.03
C VAL A 626 34.14 -22.40 10.65
N VAL A 627 34.92 -23.46 10.54
CA VAL A 627 35.66 -23.89 9.33
C VAL A 627 35.56 -25.40 9.13
N LYS A 628 35.78 -25.88 7.89
CA LYS A 628 35.90 -27.32 7.62
C LYS A 628 37.07 -27.94 8.42
N LYS A 629 36.90 -29.17 8.91
CA LYS A 629 37.98 -29.95 9.55
C LYS A 629 39.09 -30.20 8.53
N SER A 630 40.24 -29.55 8.74
CA SER A 630 41.43 -29.72 7.91
C SER A 630 42.00 -31.14 8.04
N SER A 631 42.09 -31.89 6.93
CA SER A 631 42.73 -33.22 6.86
C SER A 631 44.23 -33.12 7.13
N GLY A 632 44.60 -33.28 8.40
CA GLY A 632 45.97 -33.19 8.88
C GLY A 632 46.80 -34.39 8.44
N GLY A 633 47.79 -34.16 7.57
CA GLY A 633 48.55 -35.22 6.91
C GLY A 633 49.20 -36.24 7.86
N SER A 634 48.65 -37.45 7.85
CA SER A 634 49.36 -38.70 8.10
C SER A 634 48.99 -39.63 6.95
N SER A 635 49.94 -40.41 6.42
CA SER A 635 49.58 -41.41 5.42
C SER A 635 48.69 -42.45 6.08
N HIS A 636 47.42 -42.52 5.69
CA HIS A 636 46.60 -43.70 5.40
C HIS A 636 45.30 -43.19 4.72
N ARG A 637 44.41 -44.11 4.34
CA ARG A 637 43.32 -43.94 3.38
C ARG A 637 42.39 -42.78 3.74
N TYR A 638 41.80 -42.17 2.71
CA TYR A 638 40.76 -41.15 2.86
C TYR A 638 39.49 -41.82 3.38
N ASP A 639 39.01 -41.35 4.53
CA ASP A 639 37.71 -41.68 5.11
C ASP A 639 36.72 -40.55 4.82
N GLY A 640 35.54 -40.89 4.30
CA GLY A 640 34.42 -39.96 4.13
C GLY A 640 33.28 -40.29 5.08
N TYR A 641 32.56 -39.27 5.53
CA TYR A 641 31.33 -39.41 6.32
C TYR A 641 30.09 -39.47 5.45
N ILE A 642 29.07 -40.18 5.93
CA ILE A 642 27.80 -40.40 5.21
C ILE A 642 26.69 -39.74 6.03
N THR A 643 26.27 -38.56 5.60
CA THR A 643 25.19 -37.81 6.25
C THR A 643 23.85 -38.20 5.65
N VAL A 644 22.91 -38.68 6.47
CA VAL A 644 21.52 -38.91 6.05
C VAL A 644 20.70 -37.67 6.39
N ILE A 645 20.07 -37.05 5.41
CA ILE A 645 19.04 -36.03 5.67
C ILE A 645 17.79 -36.77 6.13
N ASN A 646 17.40 -36.59 7.39
CA ASN A 646 16.34 -37.37 8.02
C ASN A 646 14.99 -37.10 7.34
N PRO A 647 14.40 -38.08 6.63
CA PRO A 647 13.24 -37.83 5.79
C PRO A 647 11.93 -37.94 6.57
N LYS A 648 10.85 -37.37 6.03
CA LYS A 648 9.48 -37.63 6.51
C LYS A 648 8.95 -38.91 5.85
N ASN A 649 8.11 -39.65 6.57
CA ASN A 649 7.36 -40.83 6.09
C ASN A 649 8.21 -42.10 5.83
N GLY A 650 9.34 -42.26 6.54
CA GLY A 650 10.09 -43.51 6.61
C GLY A 650 11.49 -43.35 7.20
N ASP A 651 12.08 -44.46 7.63
CA ASP A 651 13.44 -44.52 8.20
C ASP A 651 14.50 -44.81 7.13
N VAL A 652 15.67 -44.17 7.26
CA VAL A 652 16.86 -44.44 6.44
C VAL A 652 18.06 -44.68 7.35
N SER A 653 18.72 -45.82 7.18
CA SER A 653 19.93 -46.18 7.93
C SER A 653 21.04 -46.65 6.99
N VAL A 654 22.29 -46.46 7.40
CA VAL A 654 23.49 -46.79 6.63
C VAL A 654 24.29 -47.87 7.34
N SER A 655 24.97 -48.74 6.58
CA SER A 655 25.78 -49.83 7.15
C SER A 655 26.99 -49.35 7.96
N SER A 656 27.41 -48.12 7.72
CA SER A 656 28.42 -47.36 8.46
C SER A 656 28.16 -45.89 8.16
N ASP A 657 28.35 -45.01 9.13
CA ASP A 657 28.29 -43.55 9.04
C ASP A 657 29.60 -42.93 8.51
N TRP A 658 30.62 -43.76 8.30
CA TRP A 658 31.91 -43.44 7.67
C TRP A 658 32.45 -44.64 6.87
N ALA A 659 33.27 -44.42 5.83
CA ALA A 659 34.02 -45.49 5.13
C ALA A 659 35.23 -45.00 4.31
N ASP A 660 36.13 -45.93 3.95
CA ASP A 660 37.28 -45.69 3.06
C ASP A 660 36.81 -45.43 1.60
N GLU A 661 37.58 -44.66 0.82
CA GLU A 661 37.41 -44.55 -0.65
C GLU A 661 37.24 -45.94 -1.31
N GLY A 662 36.18 -46.09 -2.09
CA GLY A 662 35.83 -47.31 -2.81
C GLY A 662 35.09 -48.37 -1.99
N ASP A 663 34.93 -48.21 -0.68
CA ASP A 663 34.15 -49.16 0.14
C ASP A 663 32.67 -49.18 -0.26
N LYS A 664 32.02 -50.32 -0.01
CA LYS A 664 30.63 -50.55 -0.40
C LYS A 664 29.67 -50.26 0.77
N ILE A 665 28.99 -49.13 0.70
CA ILE A 665 27.93 -48.77 1.66
C ILE A 665 26.62 -49.48 1.31
N THR A 666 25.85 -49.86 2.32
CA THR A 666 24.49 -50.38 2.20
C THR A 666 23.51 -49.45 2.91
N LEU A 667 22.62 -48.83 2.15
CA LEU A 667 21.41 -48.18 2.67
C LEU A 667 20.39 -49.27 3.05
N THR A 668 19.71 -49.10 4.18
CA THR A 668 18.50 -49.85 4.55
C THR A 668 17.39 -48.84 4.81
N ILE A 669 16.41 -48.84 3.92
CA ILE A 669 15.30 -47.88 3.85
C ILE A 669 14.01 -48.61 4.23
N THR A 670 13.26 -48.06 5.17
CA THR A 670 11.98 -48.61 5.66
C THR A 670 10.90 -47.53 5.54
N PRO A 671 10.10 -47.52 4.46
CA PRO A 671 8.96 -46.60 4.35
C PRO A 671 7.97 -46.79 5.50
N ASP A 672 7.32 -45.70 5.92
CA ASP A 672 6.17 -45.79 6.81
C ASP A 672 4.99 -46.49 6.13
N LYS A 673 4.08 -47.02 6.95
CA LYS A 673 2.92 -47.77 6.46
C LYS A 673 2.04 -46.88 5.56
N GLY A 674 1.85 -47.30 4.31
CA GLY A 674 1.11 -46.53 3.31
C GLY A 674 2.00 -45.63 2.45
N TYR A 675 3.32 -45.77 2.53
CA TYR A 675 4.29 -45.11 1.66
C TYR A 675 5.25 -46.10 1.02
N VAL A 676 5.83 -45.72 -0.12
CA VAL A 676 6.90 -46.41 -0.84
C VAL A 676 8.03 -45.42 -1.15
N VAL A 677 9.25 -45.92 -1.35
CA VAL A 677 10.39 -45.08 -1.78
C VAL A 677 10.06 -44.45 -3.13
N ASP A 678 10.26 -43.15 -3.24
CA ASP A 678 10.05 -42.37 -4.45
C ASP A 678 11.39 -42.09 -5.15
N LYS A 679 12.25 -41.27 -4.53
CA LYS A 679 13.60 -40.95 -5.02
C LYS A 679 14.66 -41.27 -3.98
N ILE A 680 15.84 -41.68 -4.44
CA ILE A 680 17.08 -41.71 -3.64
C ILE A 680 18.08 -40.83 -4.37
N GLU A 681 18.64 -39.85 -3.67
CA GLU A 681 19.66 -38.94 -4.22
C GLU A 681 20.86 -38.93 -3.28
N ILE A 682 22.00 -39.34 -3.80
CA ILE A 682 23.28 -39.26 -3.10
C ILE A 682 24.11 -38.23 -3.84
N VAL A 683 24.55 -37.20 -3.13
CA VAL A 683 25.44 -36.16 -3.66
C VAL A 683 26.67 -36.07 -2.81
N ASP A 684 27.82 -35.88 -3.45
CA ASP A 684 29.08 -35.68 -2.74
C ASP A 684 29.26 -34.22 -2.28
N LEU A 685 30.40 -33.93 -1.65
CA LEU A 685 30.76 -32.61 -1.15
C LEU A 685 31.00 -31.55 -2.25
N GLU A 686 31.16 -31.98 -3.51
CA GLU A 686 31.44 -31.14 -4.68
C GLU A 686 30.16 -30.89 -5.51
N GLY A 687 29.11 -31.68 -5.27
CA GLY A 687 27.77 -31.56 -5.86
C GLY A 687 27.47 -32.65 -6.89
N ASP A 688 28.40 -33.57 -7.14
CA ASP A 688 28.26 -34.64 -8.12
C ASP A 688 27.38 -35.77 -7.56
N LYS A 689 26.57 -36.37 -8.44
CA LYS A 689 25.60 -37.41 -8.06
C LYS A 689 26.22 -38.80 -8.08
N ILE A 690 25.96 -39.59 -7.04
CA ILE A 690 26.44 -40.97 -6.91
C ILE A 690 25.26 -41.95 -7.04
N ASP A 691 25.36 -42.90 -7.98
CA ASP A 691 24.30 -43.88 -8.23
C ASP A 691 24.16 -44.94 -7.12
N ALA A 692 22.96 -45.04 -6.55
CA ALA A 692 22.59 -46.09 -5.60
C ALA A 692 22.04 -47.34 -6.31
N LYS A 693 22.74 -48.47 -6.24
CA LYS A 693 22.33 -49.74 -6.87
C LYS A 693 21.48 -50.59 -5.91
N LYS A 694 20.21 -50.83 -6.26
CA LYS A 694 19.31 -51.73 -5.52
C LYS A 694 19.91 -53.13 -5.40
N VAL A 695 19.75 -53.77 -4.25
CA VAL A 695 20.24 -55.13 -3.99
C VAL A 695 19.15 -56.13 -4.39
N GLU A 696 19.45 -56.95 -5.39
CA GLU A 696 18.57 -58.05 -5.80
C GLU A 696 18.24 -58.99 -4.62
N ASP A 697 17.03 -59.53 -4.61
CA ASP A 697 16.45 -60.40 -3.57
C ASP A 697 16.32 -59.78 -2.15
N LYS A 698 16.45 -58.45 -1.97
CA LYS A 698 16.26 -57.77 -0.67
C LYS A 698 15.52 -56.44 -0.77
N ASP A 699 14.30 -56.42 -0.24
CA ASP A 699 13.50 -55.19 -0.12
C ASP A 699 14.19 -54.12 0.76
N GLY A 700 14.00 -52.86 0.40
CA GLY A 700 14.54 -51.70 1.12
C GLY A 700 16.07 -51.51 1.07
N LYS A 701 16.84 -52.37 0.37
CA LYS A 701 18.30 -52.29 0.37
C LYS A 701 18.92 -51.78 -0.93
N TYR A 702 19.76 -50.76 -0.80
CA TYR A 702 20.49 -50.12 -1.89
C TYR A 702 21.96 -50.00 -1.51
N THR A 703 22.85 -49.93 -2.49
CA THR A 703 24.30 -49.89 -2.26
C THR A 703 25.02 -48.98 -3.24
N PHE A 704 25.91 -48.14 -2.75
CA PHE A 704 26.80 -47.29 -3.55
C PHE A 704 28.26 -47.56 -3.16
N ARG A 705 29.21 -46.94 -3.86
CA ARG A 705 30.61 -46.92 -3.45
C ARG A 705 30.97 -45.55 -2.93
N MET A 706 31.73 -45.51 -1.85
CA MET A 706 32.21 -44.26 -1.28
C MET A 706 33.22 -43.61 -2.22
N GLU A 707 33.04 -42.35 -2.56
CA GLU A 707 34.05 -41.56 -3.28
C GLU A 707 35.05 -40.94 -2.28
N ASN A 708 36.07 -40.21 -2.76
CA ASN A 708 37.14 -39.65 -1.93
C ASN A 708 36.70 -38.36 -1.18
N CYS A 709 35.50 -38.34 -0.61
CA CYS A 709 34.83 -37.17 -0.06
C CYS A 709 33.63 -37.56 0.83
N ASP A 710 33.13 -36.64 1.64
CA ASP A 710 31.87 -36.82 2.37
C ASP A 710 30.68 -36.88 1.40
N VAL A 711 29.65 -37.66 1.73
CA VAL A 711 28.43 -37.81 0.92
C VAL A 711 27.17 -37.53 1.73
N THR A 712 26.18 -36.94 1.07
CA THR A 712 24.85 -36.68 1.63
C THR A 712 23.82 -37.57 0.95
N VAL A 713 23.07 -38.33 1.74
CA VAL A 713 22.01 -39.24 1.30
C VAL A 713 20.66 -38.60 1.61
N THR A 714 19.86 -38.36 0.58
CA THR A 714 18.48 -37.89 0.66
C THR A 714 17.55 -38.97 0.10
N VAL A 715 16.42 -39.22 0.77
CA VAL A 715 15.39 -40.16 0.32
C VAL A 715 14.02 -39.49 0.42
N THR A 716 13.20 -39.62 -0.61
CA THR A 716 11.79 -39.22 -0.58
C THR A 716 10.87 -40.44 -0.63
N PHE A 717 9.65 -40.28 -0.14
CA PHE A 717 8.63 -41.31 -0.13
C PHE A 717 7.31 -40.77 -0.69
N LYS A 718 6.56 -41.62 -1.42
CA LYS A 718 5.22 -41.33 -1.97
C LYS A 718 4.19 -42.34 -1.50
N GLU A 719 2.91 -41.99 -1.55
CA GLU A 719 1.82 -42.86 -1.05
C GLU A 719 1.72 -44.20 -1.81
N GLU A 720 1.62 -45.29 -1.06
CA GLU A 720 1.47 -46.65 -1.56
C GLU A 720 0.08 -46.84 -2.20
N GLY A 721 0.04 -46.92 -3.54
CA GLY A 721 -1.20 -47.16 -4.30
C GLY A 721 -1.62 -46.04 -5.25
N LYS A 722 -0.89 -44.92 -5.31
CA LYS A 722 -0.94 -43.99 -6.44
C LYS A 722 0.14 -44.35 -7.45
N THR A 723 -0.26 -44.97 -8.56
CA THR A 723 0.64 -45.33 -9.66
C THR A 723 0.79 -44.18 -10.63
N THR A 724 1.98 -43.57 -10.65
CA THR A 724 2.55 -43.01 -11.88
C THR A 724 2.76 -44.18 -12.85
N GLU A 725 1.95 -44.27 -13.91
CA GLU A 725 2.20 -45.26 -14.98
C GLU A 725 3.32 -44.75 -15.89
N ASP A 726 4.34 -45.57 -16.05
CA ASP A 726 5.48 -45.36 -16.90
C ASP A 726 5.71 -46.67 -17.66
N THR A 727 5.81 -46.63 -19.00
CA THR A 727 5.97 -47.85 -19.83
C THR A 727 6.93 -47.64 -20.99
N ASP A 728 8.22 -47.72 -20.70
CA ASP A 728 9.25 -47.99 -21.69
C ASP A 728 9.07 -49.34 -22.39
N LYS A 729 8.92 -49.32 -23.72
CA LYS A 729 9.38 -50.39 -24.63
C LYS A 729 9.78 -49.83 -25.99
N GLU A 730 11.06 -49.96 -26.32
CA GLU A 730 11.58 -49.75 -27.67
C GLU A 730 11.01 -50.79 -28.67
N GLU A 731 10.49 -50.34 -29.82
CA GLU A 731 11.04 -50.64 -31.15
C GLU A 731 10.30 -49.88 -32.27
N ASP A 732 11.06 -49.03 -32.98
CA ASP A 732 10.88 -48.53 -34.35
C ASP A 732 9.58 -47.79 -34.81
N LYS A 733 9.81 -46.47 -35.06
CA LYS A 733 9.31 -45.61 -36.15
C LYS A 733 8.11 -44.66 -35.96
N ASP A 734 8.49 -43.38 -36.08
CA ASP A 734 7.82 -42.33 -36.83
C ASP A 734 6.35 -42.02 -36.47
N GLU A 735 6.11 -41.34 -35.34
CA GLU A 735 5.26 -40.13 -35.31
C GLU A 735 5.43 -39.36 -33.97
N GLU A 736 5.30 -38.04 -34.06
CA GLU A 736 5.57 -37.06 -33.01
C GLU A 736 4.35 -36.83 -32.12
N THR A 737 4.47 -37.05 -30.80
CA THR A 737 3.41 -36.73 -29.83
C THR A 737 4.00 -36.11 -28.56
N THR A 738 3.60 -34.87 -28.27
CA THR A 738 4.01 -34.07 -27.11
C THR A 738 3.41 -34.57 -25.80
N GLU A 739 4.23 -34.78 -24.77
CA GLU A 739 3.74 -34.89 -23.38
C GLU A 739 3.35 -33.50 -22.84
N THR A 740 2.30 -33.47 -22.00
CA THR A 740 1.77 -32.25 -21.39
C THR A 740 1.98 -32.28 -19.87
N THR A 741 2.69 -31.28 -19.35
CA THR A 741 2.96 -31.11 -17.91
C THR A 741 1.69 -30.74 -17.14
N GLU A 742 1.27 -31.59 -16.20
CA GLU A 742 0.05 -31.36 -15.40
C GLU A 742 0.22 -30.18 -14.42
N LEU A 743 -0.51 -29.09 -14.64
CA LEU A 743 -0.41 -27.86 -13.84
C LEU A 743 -1.10 -27.99 -12.48
N ASN A 744 -0.31 -28.02 -11.40
CA ASN A 744 -0.82 -28.08 -10.01
C ASN A 744 -1.42 -26.75 -9.47
N PHE A 745 -1.86 -25.84 -10.34
CA PHE A 745 -2.37 -24.51 -9.96
C PHE A 745 -3.90 -24.47 -9.89
N THR A 746 -4.45 -24.21 -8.70
CA THR A 746 -5.90 -24.23 -8.44
C THR A 746 -6.67 -23.07 -9.09
N ASP A 747 -5.95 -22.02 -9.48
CA ASP A 747 -6.43 -20.79 -10.10
C ASP A 747 -6.20 -20.75 -11.64
N VAL A 748 -5.75 -21.85 -12.24
CA VAL A 748 -5.53 -22.02 -13.68
C VAL A 748 -6.26 -23.27 -14.17
N LYS A 749 -7.27 -23.10 -15.02
CA LYS A 749 -8.11 -24.20 -15.54
C LYS A 749 -7.85 -24.40 -17.03
N GLU A 750 -7.96 -25.63 -17.53
CA GLU A 750 -7.87 -25.95 -18.97
C GLU A 750 -8.77 -25.09 -19.88
N SER A 751 -9.88 -24.58 -19.34
CA SER A 751 -10.82 -23.70 -20.05
C SER A 751 -10.38 -22.24 -20.15
N ASP A 752 -9.35 -21.82 -19.42
CA ASP A 752 -8.92 -20.43 -19.35
C ASP A 752 -8.09 -20.06 -20.58
N TRP A 753 -8.29 -18.86 -21.13
CA TRP A 753 -7.66 -18.43 -22.38
C TRP A 753 -6.13 -18.39 -22.31
N PHE A 754 -5.56 -18.28 -21.11
CA PHE A 754 -4.13 -18.26 -20.83
C PHE A 754 -3.56 -19.63 -20.47
N PHE A 755 -4.37 -20.69 -20.36
CA PHE A 755 -3.94 -22.00 -19.84
C PHE A 755 -2.67 -22.51 -20.53
N LYS A 756 -2.69 -22.60 -21.86
CA LYS A 756 -1.52 -23.01 -22.67
C LYS A 756 -0.30 -22.13 -22.48
N GLY A 757 -0.51 -20.82 -22.31
CA GLY A 757 0.56 -19.88 -22.02
C GLY A 757 1.24 -20.19 -20.69
N VAL A 758 0.45 -20.51 -19.65
CA VAL A 758 0.95 -20.91 -18.33
C VAL A 758 1.63 -22.29 -18.39
N GLU A 759 0.99 -23.27 -19.04
CA GLU A 759 1.52 -24.62 -19.27
C GLU A 759 2.92 -24.54 -19.90
N TYR A 760 3.05 -23.80 -21.01
CA TYR A 760 4.31 -23.62 -21.72
C TYR A 760 5.43 -22.99 -20.88
N VAL A 761 5.15 -21.88 -20.17
CA VAL A 761 6.20 -21.19 -19.40
C VAL A 761 6.61 -21.92 -18.12
N VAL A 762 5.76 -22.81 -17.61
CA VAL A 762 6.04 -23.67 -16.45
C VAL A 762 6.83 -24.90 -16.90
N ASP A 763 6.40 -25.56 -17.99
CA ASP A 763 7.09 -26.68 -18.63
C ASP A 763 8.54 -26.35 -19.04
N LYS A 764 8.80 -25.09 -19.40
CA LYS A 764 10.13 -24.59 -19.80
C LYS A 764 10.94 -23.95 -18.66
N ASP A 765 10.53 -24.06 -17.40
CA ASP A 765 11.17 -23.43 -16.23
C ASP A 765 11.32 -21.88 -16.31
N ILE A 766 10.53 -21.22 -17.17
CA ILE A 766 10.57 -19.77 -17.40
C ILE A 766 9.86 -19.03 -16.28
N MET A 767 8.69 -19.53 -15.84
CA MET A 767 7.91 -19.00 -14.72
C MET A 767 7.54 -20.10 -13.72
N SER A 768 7.51 -19.74 -12.44
CA SER A 768 6.89 -20.53 -11.38
C SER A 768 5.57 -19.90 -10.93
N GLY A 769 4.79 -20.65 -10.15
CA GLY A 769 3.69 -20.10 -9.35
C GLY A 769 4.19 -19.08 -8.30
N VAL A 770 3.24 -18.39 -7.67
CA VAL A 770 3.49 -17.53 -6.49
C VAL A 770 3.48 -18.34 -5.19
N SER A 771 2.86 -19.52 -5.22
CA SER A 771 2.90 -20.55 -4.19
C SER A 771 3.01 -21.95 -4.83
N GLU A 772 2.93 -23.02 -4.04
CA GLU A 772 2.89 -24.40 -4.53
C GLU A 772 1.65 -24.69 -5.39
N ASN A 773 0.53 -23.99 -5.15
CA ASN A 773 -0.78 -24.29 -5.74
C ASN A 773 -1.52 -23.08 -6.33
N GLU A 774 -0.84 -21.95 -6.50
CA GLU A 774 -1.38 -20.70 -7.08
C GLU A 774 -0.39 -20.09 -8.10
N PHE A 775 -0.88 -19.78 -9.30
CA PHE A 775 -0.11 -19.07 -10.33
C PHE A 775 -0.28 -17.54 -10.27
N ALA A 776 -1.39 -17.05 -9.71
CA ALA A 776 -1.86 -15.67 -9.74
C ALA A 776 -1.91 -15.08 -11.17
N PRO A 777 -2.76 -15.59 -12.09
CA PRO A 777 -2.79 -15.18 -13.50
C PRO A 777 -3.17 -13.70 -13.68
N SER A 778 -4.05 -13.16 -12.84
CA SER A 778 -4.41 -11.73 -12.79
C SER A 778 -3.40 -10.87 -12.01
N GLY A 779 -2.40 -11.47 -11.37
CA GLY A 779 -1.35 -10.78 -10.65
C GLY A 779 -0.54 -9.86 -11.57
N LYS A 780 -0.18 -8.69 -11.05
CA LYS A 780 0.53 -7.65 -11.81
C LYS A 780 1.99 -8.05 -12.06
N LEU A 781 2.46 -7.82 -13.28
CA LEU A 781 3.82 -8.12 -13.68
C LEU A 781 4.76 -6.97 -13.32
N THR A 782 5.86 -7.25 -12.63
CA THR A 782 6.90 -6.25 -12.35
C THR A 782 8.05 -6.30 -13.36
N ARG A 783 8.83 -5.21 -13.42
CA ARG A 783 10.05 -5.15 -14.25
C ARG A 783 11.06 -6.25 -13.89
N ALA A 784 11.23 -6.57 -12.61
CA ALA A 784 12.09 -7.67 -12.16
C ALA A 784 11.59 -9.05 -12.62
N MET A 785 10.27 -9.30 -12.57
CA MET A 785 9.69 -10.57 -13.03
C MET A 785 9.98 -10.82 -14.51
N LEU A 786 9.73 -9.84 -15.38
CA LEU A 786 10.00 -9.99 -16.82
C LEU A 786 11.49 -10.25 -17.10
N VAL A 787 12.40 -9.53 -16.43
CA VAL A 787 13.84 -9.72 -16.63
C VAL A 787 14.31 -11.09 -16.13
N GLN A 788 13.76 -11.59 -15.01
CA GLN A 788 14.03 -12.94 -14.53
C GLN A 788 13.54 -14.02 -15.52
N MET A 789 12.41 -13.80 -16.19
CA MET A 789 11.89 -14.72 -17.21
C MET A 789 12.83 -14.79 -18.41
N LEU A 790 13.31 -13.65 -18.92
CA LEU A 790 14.30 -13.60 -19.99
C LEU A 790 15.65 -14.24 -19.58
N TYR A 791 16.05 -14.11 -18.31
CA TYR A 791 17.25 -14.74 -17.77
C TYR A 791 17.10 -16.27 -17.59
N ASN A 792 15.90 -16.74 -17.22
CA ASN A 792 15.57 -18.17 -17.21
C ASN A 792 15.62 -18.76 -18.63
N MET A 793 15.12 -18.05 -19.65
CA MET A 793 15.17 -18.48 -21.05
C MET A 793 16.59 -18.70 -21.58
N GLU A 794 17.59 -18.00 -21.02
CA GLU A 794 19.02 -18.21 -21.33
C GLU A 794 19.72 -19.23 -20.42
N SER A 795 18.96 -20.00 -19.62
CA SER A 795 19.49 -20.94 -18.62
C SER A 795 20.37 -20.30 -17.54
N ARG A 796 20.04 -19.06 -17.15
CA ARG A 796 20.67 -18.29 -16.05
C ARG A 796 22.19 -18.13 -16.20
N PRO A 797 22.67 -17.45 -17.26
CA PRO A 797 24.09 -17.29 -17.54
C PRO A 797 24.82 -16.50 -16.44
N ALA A 798 26.01 -16.97 -16.04
CA ALA A 798 26.85 -16.22 -15.10
C ALA A 798 27.28 -14.86 -15.68
N CYS A 799 27.18 -13.80 -14.87
CA CYS A 799 27.54 -12.43 -15.26
C CYS A 799 28.45 -11.78 -14.22
N ASP A 800 29.67 -11.42 -14.61
CA ASP A 800 30.67 -10.76 -13.76
C ASP A 800 30.55 -9.21 -13.79
N ALA A 801 29.51 -8.65 -14.41
CA ALA A 801 29.36 -7.20 -14.56
C ALA A 801 29.05 -6.51 -13.21
N GLU A 802 29.57 -5.28 -13.02
CA GLU A 802 29.24 -4.50 -11.84
C GLU A 802 27.77 -4.03 -11.88
N ASN A 803 27.09 -4.10 -10.74
CA ASN A 803 25.72 -3.62 -10.61
C ASN A 803 25.64 -2.09 -10.82
N ALA A 804 24.92 -1.67 -11.86
CA ALA A 804 24.73 -0.27 -12.22
C ALA A 804 23.60 0.44 -11.47
N PHE A 805 22.82 -0.26 -10.65
CA PHE A 805 21.57 0.25 -10.05
C PHE A 805 21.58 0.21 -8.52
N MET A 806 21.28 1.34 -7.89
CA MET A 806 21.32 1.47 -6.42
C MET A 806 20.11 0.82 -5.72
N ASP A 807 19.00 0.65 -6.44
CA ASP A 807 17.75 0.01 -5.99
C ASP A 807 17.67 -1.48 -6.37
N VAL A 808 18.78 -2.07 -6.81
CA VAL A 808 18.96 -3.50 -7.01
C VAL A 808 19.97 -4.00 -5.97
N PRO A 809 19.53 -4.42 -4.77
CA PRO A 809 20.46 -4.95 -3.77
C PRO A 809 21.15 -6.24 -4.26
N VAL A 810 22.32 -6.55 -3.71
CA VAL A 810 22.99 -7.83 -3.96
C VAL A 810 22.21 -8.98 -3.32
N GLY A 811 22.05 -10.10 -4.03
CA GLY A 811 21.43 -11.33 -3.52
C GLY A 811 19.90 -11.29 -3.41
N GLN A 812 19.23 -10.45 -4.20
CA GLN A 812 17.81 -10.63 -4.52
C GLN A 812 17.67 -11.70 -5.61
N TRP A 813 16.49 -12.33 -5.68
CA TRP A 813 16.21 -13.36 -6.70
C TRP A 813 16.36 -12.85 -8.14
N TYR A 814 16.19 -11.54 -8.37
CA TYR A 814 16.35 -10.88 -9.67
C TYR A 814 17.71 -10.19 -9.87
N THR A 815 18.61 -10.17 -8.89
CA THR A 815 19.86 -9.36 -8.96
C THR A 815 20.66 -9.71 -10.21
N ASP A 816 20.99 -10.99 -10.37
CA ASP A 816 21.88 -11.46 -11.43
C ASP A 816 21.22 -11.28 -12.81
N ALA A 817 19.91 -11.52 -12.88
CA ALA A 817 19.09 -11.28 -14.08
C ALA A 817 19.11 -9.80 -14.51
N VAL A 818 18.98 -8.86 -13.58
CA VAL A 818 19.00 -7.42 -13.87
C VAL A 818 20.39 -6.92 -14.26
N ILE A 819 21.44 -7.43 -13.61
CA ILE A 819 22.84 -7.14 -13.97
C ILE A 819 23.12 -7.63 -15.40
N TRP A 820 22.82 -8.91 -15.67
CA TRP A 820 22.97 -9.54 -16.98
C TRP A 820 22.18 -8.79 -18.07
N ALA A 821 20.88 -8.54 -17.88
CA ALA A 821 20.04 -7.92 -18.90
C ALA A 821 20.44 -6.45 -19.19
N ASN A 822 21.04 -5.74 -18.22
CA ASN A 822 21.62 -4.42 -18.44
C ASN A 822 22.99 -4.49 -19.15
N ASP A 823 23.81 -5.50 -18.86
CA ASP A 823 25.09 -5.70 -19.57
C ASP A 823 24.85 -6.09 -21.03
N GLU A 824 23.89 -6.96 -21.30
CA GLU A 824 23.49 -7.36 -22.66
C GLU A 824 22.58 -6.35 -23.37
N LYS A 825 22.30 -5.20 -22.74
CA LYS A 825 21.51 -4.07 -23.29
C LYS A 825 20.06 -4.44 -23.66
N ILE A 826 19.53 -5.50 -23.04
CA ILE A 826 18.12 -5.90 -23.10
C ILE A 826 17.26 -4.86 -22.36
N VAL A 827 17.74 -4.40 -21.20
CA VAL A 827 17.07 -3.36 -20.40
C VAL A 827 17.95 -2.14 -20.15
N SER A 828 17.30 -1.03 -19.79
CA SER A 828 17.93 0.15 -19.21
C SER A 828 17.23 0.54 -17.91
N GLY A 829 17.95 1.29 -17.06
CA GLY A 829 17.37 1.95 -15.90
C GLY A 829 16.34 3.03 -16.26
N MET A 830 15.61 3.48 -15.24
CA MET A 830 14.58 4.53 -15.31
C MET A 830 15.15 5.96 -15.20
N GLY A 831 16.47 6.08 -14.99
CA GLY A 831 17.16 7.34 -14.67
C GLY A 831 17.84 7.27 -13.32
N GLU A 832 18.71 8.24 -13.01
CA GLU A 832 19.31 8.47 -11.69
C GLU A 832 20.04 7.29 -11.00
N GLY A 833 20.33 6.21 -11.75
CA GLY A 833 20.90 4.97 -11.20
C GLY A 833 19.86 4.02 -10.62
N LEU A 834 18.59 4.11 -11.04
CA LEU A 834 17.48 3.26 -10.62
C LEU A 834 17.04 2.30 -11.74
N PHE A 835 16.65 1.09 -11.38
CA PHE A 835 16.02 0.10 -12.26
C PHE A 835 14.50 -0.01 -12.04
N ALA A 836 14.01 0.32 -10.84
CA ALA A 836 12.65 0.14 -10.35
C ALA A 836 12.16 -1.33 -10.44
N PRO A 837 12.80 -2.30 -9.76
CA PRO A 837 12.51 -3.73 -9.92
C PRO A 837 11.06 -4.12 -9.60
N ASN A 838 10.47 -3.49 -8.58
CA ASN A 838 9.12 -3.80 -8.10
C ASN A 838 8.01 -2.95 -8.77
N MET A 839 8.35 -2.03 -9.68
CA MET A 839 7.37 -1.26 -10.42
C MET A 839 6.59 -2.17 -11.39
N GLU A 840 5.26 -2.04 -11.39
CA GLU A 840 4.41 -2.67 -12.41
C GLU A 840 4.83 -2.23 -13.81
N ILE A 841 5.04 -3.18 -14.71
CA ILE A 841 5.49 -2.88 -16.06
C ILE A 841 4.32 -2.49 -16.95
N THR A 842 4.46 -1.39 -17.69
CA THR A 842 3.48 -1.02 -18.73
C THR A 842 3.62 -1.96 -19.94
N ARG A 843 2.54 -2.15 -20.70
CA ARG A 843 2.53 -3.02 -21.89
C ARG A 843 3.56 -2.58 -22.93
N GLU A 844 3.79 -1.28 -23.09
CA GLU A 844 4.84 -0.79 -24.00
C GLU A 844 6.27 -1.03 -23.48
N GLN A 845 6.50 -1.00 -22.16
CA GLN A 845 7.78 -1.38 -21.56
C GLN A 845 8.04 -2.89 -21.71
N MET A 846 7.02 -3.72 -21.45
CA MET A 846 7.09 -5.17 -21.62
C MET A 846 7.52 -5.56 -23.04
N VAL A 847 6.86 -4.97 -24.03
CA VAL A 847 7.15 -5.21 -25.46
C VAL A 847 8.52 -4.68 -25.87
N ALA A 848 8.95 -3.53 -25.34
CA ALA A 848 10.27 -2.98 -25.63
C ALA A 848 11.43 -3.83 -25.06
N MET A 849 11.25 -4.42 -23.87
CA MET A 849 12.24 -5.36 -23.31
C MET A 849 12.34 -6.63 -24.18
N LEU A 850 11.20 -7.20 -24.59
CA LEU A 850 11.17 -8.37 -25.48
C LEU A 850 11.79 -8.08 -26.86
N TYR A 851 11.54 -6.90 -27.42
CA TYR A 851 12.15 -6.43 -28.68
C TYR A 851 13.67 -6.25 -28.60
N ASN A 852 14.18 -5.78 -27.45
CA ASN A 852 15.63 -5.70 -27.23
C ASN A 852 16.24 -7.09 -26.97
N TYR A 853 15.53 -7.99 -26.31
CA TYR A 853 15.93 -9.39 -26.18
C TYR A 853 16.00 -10.10 -27.54
N ALA A 854 15.01 -9.90 -28.42
CA ALA A 854 15.05 -10.42 -29.79
C ALA A 854 16.29 -9.94 -30.56
N LYS A 855 16.67 -8.66 -30.41
CA LYS A 855 17.93 -8.13 -30.97
C LYS A 855 19.17 -8.76 -30.37
N TYR A 856 19.18 -9.00 -29.06
CA TYR A 856 20.28 -9.69 -28.37
C TYR A 856 20.49 -11.11 -28.93
N LYS A 857 19.39 -11.86 -29.11
CA LYS A 857 19.41 -13.19 -29.74
C LYS A 857 19.72 -13.16 -31.25
N GLY A 858 19.69 -12.00 -31.89
CA GLY A 858 19.92 -11.83 -33.32
C GLY A 858 18.73 -12.21 -34.21
N TYR A 859 17.52 -12.28 -33.66
CA TYR A 859 16.29 -12.54 -34.41
C TYR A 859 15.92 -11.37 -35.34
N ASP A 860 15.09 -11.65 -36.35
CA ASP A 860 14.56 -10.58 -37.20
C ASP A 860 13.61 -9.69 -36.39
N VAL A 861 13.83 -8.39 -36.52
CA VAL A 861 13.11 -7.32 -35.84
C VAL A 861 12.70 -6.22 -36.81
N THR A 862 12.64 -6.55 -38.11
CA THR A 862 12.32 -5.62 -39.20
C THR A 862 10.84 -5.61 -39.58
N ALA A 863 10.05 -6.59 -39.13
CA ALA A 863 8.60 -6.56 -39.28
C ALA A 863 8.00 -5.33 -38.59
N SER A 864 6.99 -4.72 -39.22
CA SER A 864 6.40 -3.45 -38.75
C SER A 864 4.96 -3.33 -39.26
N ALA A 865 4.01 -3.26 -38.33
CA ALA A 865 2.59 -3.07 -38.62
C ALA A 865 2.20 -1.58 -38.56
N ASP A 866 1.19 -1.20 -39.33
CA ASP A 866 0.55 0.10 -39.14
C ASP A 866 -0.38 0.04 -37.91
N LEU A 867 -0.05 0.82 -36.88
CA LEU A 867 -0.85 0.91 -35.66
C LEU A 867 -2.06 1.84 -35.79
N SER A 868 -2.27 2.50 -36.94
CA SER A 868 -3.41 3.40 -37.17
C SER A 868 -4.80 2.75 -37.02
N ALA A 869 -4.86 1.42 -37.04
CA ALA A 869 -6.06 0.63 -36.75
C ALA A 869 -6.47 0.64 -35.26
N PHE A 870 -5.57 1.04 -34.35
CA PHE A 870 -5.82 1.11 -32.91
C PHE A 870 -6.12 2.55 -32.47
N ALA A 871 -7.25 2.72 -31.77
CA ALA A 871 -7.77 4.03 -31.36
C ALA A 871 -6.84 4.79 -30.39
N ASP A 872 -6.00 4.07 -29.66
CA ASP A 872 -5.05 4.58 -28.67
C ASP A 872 -3.60 4.60 -29.18
N THR A 873 -3.36 4.47 -30.50
CA THR A 873 -2.00 4.52 -31.07
C THR A 873 -1.23 5.80 -30.73
N ALA A 874 -1.92 6.91 -30.41
CA ALA A 874 -1.32 8.16 -29.97
C ALA A 874 -0.73 8.11 -28.54
N SER A 875 -1.14 7.12 -27.74
CA SER A 875 -0.65 6.87 -26.37
C SER A 875 0.60 5.98 -26.33
N VAL A 876 1.06 5.48 -27.48
CA VAL A 876 2.32 4.74 -27.61
C VAL A 876 3.48 5.73 -27.58
N SER A 877 4.35 5.62 -26.58
CA SER A 877 5.55 6.46 -26.48
C SER A 877 6.44 6.34 -27.70
N THR A 878 7.02 7.45 -28.16
CA THR A 878 7.90 7.50 -29.33
C THR A 878 9.07 6.50 -29.28
N TRP A 879 9.59 6.21 -28.08
CA TRP A 879 10.67 5.23 -27.88
C TRP A 879 10.19 3.77 -27.99
N ALA A 880 8.91 3.51 -27.73
CA ALA A 880 8.30 2.18 -27.80
C ALA A 880 7.68 1.86 -29.17
N GLN A 881 7.41 2.87 -30.01
CA GLN A 881 6.76 2.69 -31.33
C GLN A 881 7.36 1.56 -32.18
N PRO A 882 8.69 1.44 -32.38
CA PRO A 882 9.24 0.36 -33.20
C PRO A 882 8.97 -1.03 -32.62
N ALA A 883 9.04 -1.17 -31.29
CA ALA A 883 8.80 -2.44 -30.60
C ALA A 883 7.31 -2.83 -30.68
N MET A 884 6.41 -1.88 -30.49
CA MET A 884 4.95 -2.10 -30.61
C MET A 884 4.55 -2.45 -32.04
N GLN A 885 5.12 -1.77 -33.04
CA GLN A 885 4.89 -2.08 -34.46
C GLN A 885 5.35 -3.48 -34.84
N TRP A 886 6.51 -3.91 -34.33
CA TRP A 886 7.04 -5.25 -34.53
C TRP A 886 6.18 -6.31 -33.83
N ALA A 887 5.88 -6.15 -32.54
CA ALA A 887 5.12 -7.16 -31.80
C ALA A 887 3.66 -7.32 -32.28
N VAL A 888 3.08 -6.30 -32.91
CA VAL A 888 1.80 -6.42 -33.63
C VAL A 888 1.97 -7.11 -35.00
N ALA A 889 3.06 -6.84 -35.73
CA ALA A 889 3.32 -7.47 -37.03
C ALA A 889 3.54 -8.98 -36.91
N GLU A 890 4.30 -9.40 -35.91
CA GLU A 890 4.59 -10.82 -35.61
C GLU A 890 3.44 -11.52 -34.86
N GLY A 891 2.39 -10.79 -34.46
CA GLY A 891 1.23 -11.36 -33.76
C GLY A 891 1.47 -11.74 -32.28
N TYR A 892 2.62 -11.39 -31.69
CA TYR A 892 2.88 -11.57 -30.26
C TYR A 892 1.82 -10.86 -29.41
N ILE A 893 1.41 -9.66 -29.83
CA ILE A 893 0.27 -8.92 -29.28
C ILE A 893 -0.79 -8.61 -30.35
N SER A 894 -2.07 -8.71 -29.98
CA SER A 894 -3.22 -8.56 -30.89
C SER A 894 -4.21 -7.45 -30.48
N GLY A 895 -3.83 -6.60 -29.51
CA GLY A 895 -4.75 -5.66 -28.84
C GLY A 895 -5.58 -6.29 -27.72
N MET A 896 -6.28 -5.45 -26.96
CA MET A 896 -7.03 -5.80 -25.74
C MET A 896 -8.56 -5.91 -25.93
N GLY A 897 -9.04 -5.77 -27.17
CA GLY A 897 -10.45 -5.49 -27.47
C GLY A 897 -10.66 -4.02 -27.88
N ASP A 898 -11.87 -3.69 -28.35
CA ASP A 898 -12.31 -2.34 -28.72
C ASP A 898 -11.33 -1.49 -29.57
N SER A 899 -10.51 -2.16 -30.38
CA SER A 899 -9.42 -1.57 -31.16
C SER A 899 -8.38 -0.81 -30.30
N GLN A 900 -8.00 -1.33 -29.13
CA GLN A 900 -6.98 -0.73 -28.24
C GLN A 900 -5.74 -1.62 -28.04
N LEU A 901 -4.56 -1.00 -27.87
CA LEU A 901 -3.30 -1.65 -27.48
C LEU A 901 -3.05 -1.59 -25.96
N ALA A 902 -3.59 -0.57 -25.29
CA ALA A 902 -3.36 -0.16 -23.91
C ALA A 902 -1.87 0.03 -23.55
N PRO A 903 -1.07 0.81 -24.30
CA PRO A 903 0.39 0.88 -24.12
C PRO A 903 0.84 1.31 -22.71
N GLN A 904 0.09 2.22 -22.07
CA GLN A 904 0.33 2.69 -20.71
C GLN A 904 -0.33 1.82 -19.62
N GLY A 905 -1.16 0.85 -19.99
CA GLY A 905 -1.77 -0.09 -19.03
C GLY A 905 -0.75 -1.08 -18.50
N THR A 906 -0.93 -1.59 -17.28
CA THR A 906 -0.02 -2.57 -16.68
C THR A 906 -0.36 -3.99 -17.11
N ALA A 907 0.67 -4.81 -17.33
CA ALA A 907 0.52 -6.20 -17.75
C ALA A 907 0.32 -7.16 -16.57
N THR A 908 -0.37 -8.27 -16.82
CA THR A 908 -0.59 -9.38 -15.88
C THR A 908 0.30 -10.60 -16.19
N ARG A 909 0.44 -11.49 -15.22
CA ARG A 909 1.20 -12.75 -15.35
C ARG A 909 0.66 -13.66 -16.46
N ALA A 910 -0.67 -13.75 -16.62
CA ALA A 910 -1.30 -14.51 -17.70
C ALA A 910 -1.01 -13.95 -19.11
N GLU A 911 -0.99 -12.62 -19.25
CA GLU A 911 -0.69 -11.96 -20.52
C GLU A 911 0.75 -12.22 -20.96
N ILE A 912 1.74 -12.05 -20.08
CA ILE A 912 3.14 -12.30 -20.45
C ILE A 912 3.42 -13.78 -20.72
N ALA A 913 2.80 -14.70 -19.98
CA ALA A 913 2.93 -16.14 -20.25
C ALA A 913 2.47 -16.48 -21.68
N SER A 914 1.32 -15.92 -22.08
CA SER A 914 0.78 -16.06 -23.44
C SER A 914 1.63 -15.37 -24.52
N VAL A 915 2.30 -14.27 -24.20
CA VAL A 915 3.21 -13.54 -25.11
C VAL A 915 4.53 -14.30 -25.29
N ILE A 916 5.12 -14.85 -24.23
CA ILE A 916 6.35 -15.63 -24.30
C ILE A 916 6.14 -16.93 -25.08
N MET A 917 5.04 -17.64 -24.86
CA MET A 917 4.70 -18.84 -25.62
C MET A 917 4.72 -18.56 -27.13
N ARG A 918 3.94 -17.57 -27.60
CA ARG A 918 3.90 -17.18 -29.03
C ARG A 918 5.27 -16.74 -29.57
N PHE A 919 6.01 -15.98 -28.77
CA PHE A 919 7.35 -15.51 -29.15
C PHE A 919 8.31 -16.69 -29.34
N MET A 920 8.32 -17.65 -28.43
CA MET A 920 9.21 -18.80 -28.52
C MET A 920 8.78 -19.77 -29.63
N GLU A 921 7.49 -20.08 -29.75
CA GLU A 921 6.94 -20.91 -30.84
C GLU A 921 7.33 -20.37 -32.22
N ALA A 922 7.10 -19.07 -32.47
CA ALA A 922 7.46 -18.43 -33.74
C ALA A 922 8.98 -18.47 -34.02
N THR A 923 9.82 -18.27 -33.00
CA THR A 923 11.28 -18.35 -33.18
C THR A 923 11.78 -19.78 -33.41
N ALA A 924 11.12 -20.81 -32.84
CA ALA A 924 11.45 -22.21 -33.07
C ALA A 924 11.13 -22.64 -34.51
N GLU A 925 9.93 -22.31 -35.02
CA GLU A 925 9.53 -22.58 -36.41
C GLU A 925 10.44 -21.87 -37.43
N SER A 926 10.95 -20.68 -37.08
CA SER A 926 11.94 -19.96 -37.89
C SER A 926 13.34 -20.58 -37.90
N ALA A 927 13.68 -21.39 -36.88
CA ALA A 927 14.96 -22.09 -36.80
C ALA A 927 14.93 -23.39 -37.62
N GLU A 928 13.86 -24.19 -37.52
CA GLU A 928 13.69 -25.41 -38.32
C GLU A 928 13.55 -25.15 -39.83
N THR A 929 13.10 -23.96 -40.22
CA THR A 929 13.02 -23.56 -41.64
C THR A 929 14.31 -22.90 -42.18
N ALA A 930 15.34 -22.75 -41.34
CA ALA A 930 16.63 -22.15 -41.70
C ALA A 930 17.80 -23.15 -41.84
N GLU A 931 17.64 -24.40 -41.37
CA GLU A 931 18.54 -25.54 -41.65
C GLU A 931 18.25 -26.23 -43.01
#